data_AF-A0A4Y2DFQ7-F1
#
_entry.id   AF-A0A4Y2DFQ7-F1
#
_cell.length_a   1.000
_cell.length_b   1.000
_cell.length_c   1.000
_cell.angle_alpha   90.00
_cell.angle_beta   90.00
_cell.angle_gamma   90.00
#
_symmetry.space_group_name_H-M   'P 1'
#
loop_
_entity.id
_entity.type
_entity.pdbx_description
1 polymer ?
#
loop_
_entity_poly.entity_id
_entity_poly.type
_entity_poly.pdbx_seq_one_letter_code
_entity_poly.pdbx_strand_id
1 'polypeptide(L)'
;MFVVCFKALGKVLFDQVCKLLNLLETDYFGLEYIDCAGTKFWLDYEKPMCRQMGLSMINPIMTFCVKFYTPDPAQLEEEYTRYLFSLQIKRDLAQGILLCNDNTAALMASYIVQAECGDFVSEDYPDHTYVSSFKFVPHQDAEFEHKIMENHKKHINTGNVERRVLVTKQKQYGRRAITSHQGTIGHKGKEGSASKSSKLFFPSQHAANPNTSIVPESGGIQDNHIPPSSPAVAPDVPHSPAVVPSSGIKKYLLKENICKSEILWCLQAIATHRSLRSAEKDAKLFSQMFKDSEIAKGIQLGRDKMAYFLIIGIAPFFKENFMKELLLCEHLVIGFDESLNKISQMQQMDLIVRFWCLATNEVKTRYLNSAFLGRSCSEDLLAAFKEATKPLNLKKLFQVSMDGPNANFKFFKELTSCIKEGPEDPEILNMGSCGLHSVNLAFKTGAKCTNWKIFDFMRALYYVFKNSPARRALYMLYTNSKEFPKKFCAIRWLENSQVAERCLNILPHIKVFIEQVEKDKNAPTSKSYVTIKEHISDPLLPAKLAFFQSIANEFESFLTEYQTDVPLIPFLFEDLTNLVSRFLKRFVLRDALKEGNILNVDFENVASFLPSKKIDVGISALCHIKKAKASEGQLNTFFKDARKFLIGCVRKLLERSPLIYILTRSVSCFNPMVTLSETLFEQRLTKLLLILCENNWMTPISADKAKNQLKEVCAESKNVSKLKMYRRTERVDKFWFDLLSTYPKPCNDAISLLKMIMILSHGNSNVERGFSINKECLWENMKEQTLIARRIVYDSIHANGGINNFEV
;
A
#
# COMPACT_ATOMS: atom_id res chain seq x y z
N MET A 1 26.79 -32.88 22.07
CA MET A 1 28.02 -33.68 22.03
C MET A 1 27.77 -34.86 21.10
N PHE A 2 28.62 -35.08 20.09
CA PHE A 2 28.47 -36.21 19.17
C PHE A 2 29.25 -37.41 19.70
N VAL A 3 28.70 -38.62 19.55
CA VAL A 3 29.35 -39.87 19.95
C VAL A 3 29.52 -40.72 18.69
N VAL A 4 30.77 -40.97 18.31
CA VAL A 4 31.13 -41.68 17.07
C VAL A 4 32.17 -42.75 17.41
N CYS A 5 32.04 -43.93 16.82
CA CYS A 5 32.98 -45.02 17.04
C CYS A 5 34.40 -44.62 16.61
N PHE A 6 35.41 -44.94 17.41
CA PHE A 6 36.82 -44.60 17.15
C PHE A 6 37.35 -45.12 15.79
N LYS A 7 36.77 -46.22 15.27
CA LYS A 7 37.10 -46.80 13.95
C LYS A 7 36.22 -46.29 12.80
N ALA A 8 35.20 -45.47 13.06
CA ALA A 8 34.34 -44.93 12.01
C ALA A 8 35.11 -43.96 11.10
N LEU A 9 34.66 -43.80 9.86
CA LEU A 9 35.18 -42.81 8.91
C LEU A 9 34.81 -41.39 9.35
N GLY A 10 35.66 -40.41 9.03
CA GLY A 10 35.38 -38.99 9.28
C GLY A 10 34.03 -38.53 8.69
N LYS A 11 33.63 -39.12 7.56
CA LYS A 11 32.30 -38.91 6.95
C LYS A 11 31.13 -39.16 7.92
N VAL A 12 31.21 -40.14 8.81
CA VAL A 12 30.12 -40.47 9.74
C VAL A 12 29.85 -39.33 10.72
N LEU A 13 30.90 -38.67 11.21
CA LEU A 13 30.75 -37.50 12.08
C LEU A 13 30.21 -36.29 11.30
N PHE A 14 30.74 -36.04 10.09
CA PHE A 14 30.28 -34.95 9.23
C PHE A 14 28.79 -35.08 8.87
N ASP A 15 28.36 -36.26 8.42
CA ASP A 15 26.97 -36.53 8.05
C ASP A 15 26.03 -36.39 9.26
N GLN A 16 26.45 -36.75 10.48
CA GLN A 16 25.69 -36.48 11.71
C GLN A 16 25.56 -34.98 12.01
N VAL A 17 26.62 -34.19 11.81
CA VAL A 17 26.59 -32.74 12.00
C VAL A 17 25.66 -32.08 10.98
N CYS A 18 25.79 -32.41 9.69
CA CYS A 18 24.91 -31.88 8.64
C CYS A 18 23.44 -32.25 8.86
N LYS A 19 23.17 -33.49 9.34
CA LYS A 19 21.81 -33.93 9.69
C LYS A 19 21.24 -33.17 10.89
N LEU A 20 22.05 -32.87 11.92
CA LEU A 20 21.61 -32.06 13.07
C LEU A 20 21.31 -30.61 12.66
N LEU A 21 22.12 -30.05 11.75
CA LEU A 21 21.95 -28.71 11.19
C LEU A 21 20.85 -28.64 10.11
N ASN A 22 20.27 -29.77 9.71
CA ASN A 22 19.32 -29.88 8.58
C ASN A 22 19.85 -29.21 7.30
N LEU A 23 21.14 -29.42 7.01
CA LEU A 23 21.84 -28.78 5.89
C LEU A 23 21.75 -29.64 4.62
N LEU A 24 21.24 -29.05 3.53
CA LEU A 24 21.12 -29.72 2.22
C LEU A 24 22.39 -29.55 1.36
N GLU A 25 22.91 -28.33 1.24
CA GLU A 25 24.10 -28.01 0.43
C GLU A 25 25.40 -28.31 1.20
N THR A 26 25.66 -29.59 1.50
CA THR A 26 26.78 -29.98 2.39
C THR A 26 28.17 -29.81 1.78
N ASP A 27 28.29 -29.80 0.45
CA ASP A 27 29.57 -29.89 -0.28
C ASP A 27 30.52 -28.71 -0.03
N TYR A 28 29.98 -27.56 0.39
CA TYR A 28 30.76 -26.36 0.68
C TYR A 28 31.51 -26.40 2.03
N PHE A 29 31.18 -27.34 2.92
CA PHE A 29 31.58 -27.32 4.32
C PHE A 29 32.53 -28.45 4.71
N GLY A 30 33.13 -28.31 5.88
CA GLY A 30 33.91 -29.35 6.54
C GLY A 30 34.09 -29.14 8.03
N LEU A 31 34.70 -30.13 8.67
CA LEU A 31 35.13 -30.03 10.07
C LEU A 31 36.63 -29.76 10.11
N GLU A 32 37.04 -28.71 10.83
CA GLU A 32 38.43 -28.42 11.17
C GLU A 32 38.70 -28.79 12.65
N TYR A 33 39.91 -29.25 12.94
CA TYR A 33 40.41 -29.47 14.30
C TYR A 33 41.82 -28.93 14.43
N ILE A 34 42.28 -28.74 15.66
CA ILE A 34 43.64 -28.30 15.99
C ILE A 34 44.34 -29.47 16.67
N ASP A 35 45.57 -29.79 16.26
CA ASP A 35 46.37 -30.85 16.86
C ASP A 35 47.04 -30.43 18.19
N CYS A 36 47.77 -31.34 18.84
CA CYS A 36 48.49 -31.03 20.08
C CYS A 36 49.64 -30.02 19.90
N ALA A 37 50.05 -29.72 18.66
CA ALA A 37 51.08 -28.74 18.33
C ALA A 37 50.50 -27.38 17.88
N GLY A 38 49.16 -27.20 17.93
CA GLY A 38 48.50 -25.97 17.49
C GLY A 38 48.27 -25.88 15.98
N THR A 39 48.58 -26.93 15.22
CA THR A 39 48.40 -26.98 13.76
C THR A 39 46.96 -27.31 13.41
N LYS A 40 46.36 -26.55 12.50
CA LYS A 40 44.97 -26.75 12.06
C LYS A 40 44.90 -27.76 10.91
N PHE A 41 44.05 -28.77 11.06
CA PHE A 41 43.77 -29.79 10.06
C PHE A 41 42.28 -29.84 9.69
N TRP A 42 41.98 -30.20 8.45
CA TRP A 42 40.63 -30.61 8.04
C TRP A 42 40.45 -32.10 8.31
N LEU A 43 39.25 -32.49 8.76
CA LEU A 43 38.85 -33.88 8.83
C LEU A 43 38.81 -34.49 7.41
N ASP A 44 39.53 -35.58 7.23
CA ASP A 44 39.49 -36.42 6.05
C ASP A 44 38.29 -37.36 6.15
N TYR A 45 37.43 -37.36 5.13
CA TYR A 45 36.17 -38.11 5.15
C TYR A 45 36.37 -39.61 4.90
N GLU A 46 37.46 -39.99 4.23
CA GLU A 46 37.75 -41.37 3.80
C GLU A 46 38.65 -42.13 4.79
N LYS A 47 39.28 -41.42 5.73
CA LYS A 47 40.11 -42.03 6.78
C LYS A 47 39.29 -42.27 8.06
N PRO A 48 39.51 -43.41 8.76
CA PRO A 48 39.01 -43.62 10.12
C PRO A 48 39.47 -42.51 11.09
N MET A 49 38.62 -42.13 12.05
CA MET A 49 38.95 -41.12 13.07
C MET A 49 40.28 -41.45 13.78
N CYS A 50 40.49 -42.71 14.17
CA CYS A 50 41.72 -43.18 14.82
C CYS A 50 43.02 -43.09 13.99
N ARG A 51 42.95 -42.84 12.68
CA ARG A 51 44.13 -42.66 11.82
C ARG A 51 44.49 -41.19 11.59
N GLN A 52 43.68 -40.26 12.10
CA GLN A 52 43.84 -38.82 11.96
C GLN A 52 43.98 -38.14 13.32
N MET A 53 43.18 -38.61 14.28
CA MET A 53 43.19 -38.18 15.66
C MET A 53 44.11 -39.12 16.44
N GLY A 54 45.25 -38.60 16.93
CA GLY A 54 46.15 -39.36 17.79
C GLY A 54 45.49 -39.80 19.10
N LEU A 55 46.07 -40.80 19.79
CA LEU A 55 45.51 -41.36 21.03
C LEU A 55 45.34 -40.35 22.18
N SER A 56 46.02 -39.20 22.12
CA SER A 56 45.84 -38.06 23.03
C SER A 56 44.55 -37.26 22.80
N MET A 57 43.92 -37.37 21.62
CA MET A 57 42.71 -36.63 21.24
C MET A 57 41.43 -37.38 21.62
N ILE A 58 41.24 -37.62 22.92
CA ILE A 58 40.09 -38.39 23.42
C ILE A 58 38.77 -37.60 23.29
N ASN A 59 38.81 -36.27 23.44
CA ASN A 59 37.66 -35.36 23.27
C ASN A 59 38.04 -34.12 22.45
N PRO A 60 38.25 -34.24 21.12
CA PRO A 60 38.72 -33.13 20.29
C PRO A 60 37.60 -32.12 20.02
N ILE A 61 37.90 -30.83 20.20
CA ILE A 61 37.01 -29.75 19.76
C ILE A 61 37.17 -29.57 18.25
N MET A 62 36.10 -29.88 17.51
CA MET A 62 36.02 -29.63 16.07
C MET A 62 35.12 -28.43 15.78
N THR A 63 35.48 -27.65 14.78
CA THR A 63 34.69 -26.52 14.28
C THR A 63 34.12 -26.86 12.91
N PHE A 64 32.84 -26.57 12.69
CA PHE A 64 32.22 -26.63 11.37
C PHE A 64 32.49 -25.31 10.61
N CYS A 65 33.14 -25.39 9.45
CA CYS A 65 33.60 -24.25 8.66
C CYS A 65 33.25 -24.39 7.17
N VAL A 66 33.21 -23.28 6.45
CA VAL A 66 33.21 -23.29 4.96
C VAL A 66 34.60 -23.75 4.49
N LYS A 67 34.64 -24.85 3.74
CA LYS A 67 35.84 -25.44 3.16
C LYS A 67 36.06 -24.95 1.72
N PHE A 68 34.97 -24.76 0.97
CA PHE A 68 34.99 -24.30 -0.41
C PHE A 68 34.03 -23.12 -0.61
N TYR A 69 34.58 -21.97 -1.03
CA TYR A 69 33.77 -20.83 -1.42
C TYR A 69 33.37 -20.93 -2.88
N THR A 70 32.07 -20.84 -3.20
CA THR A 70 31.64 -20.68 -4.59
C THR A 70 32.14 -19.34 -5.17
N PRO A 71 32.63 -19.33 -6.43
CA PRO A 71 32.96 -18.09 -7.14
C PRO A 71 31.72 -17.29 -7.56
N ASP A 72 30.50 -17.84 -7.45
CA ASP A 72 29.24 -17.12 -7.69
C ASP A 72 28.21 -17.38 -6.57
N PRO A 73 27.96 -16.40 -5.69
CA PRO A 73 26.94 -16.48 -4.64
C PRO A 73 25.51 -16.74 -5.11
N ALA A 74 25.22 -16.65 -6.42
CA ALA A 74 23.95 -17.07 -6.97
C ALA A 74 23.74 -18.59 -6.95
N GLN A 75 24.81 -19.38 -6.85
CA GLN A 75 24.80 -20.85 -6.82
C GLN A 75 24.46 -21.45 -5.45
N LEU A 76 24.41 -20.63 -4.39
CA LEU A 76 23.89 -21.06 -3.09
C LEU A 76 22.37 -20.95 -3.13
N GLU A 77 21.68 -22.07 -3.25
CA GLU A 77 20.22 -22.11 -3.43
C GLU A 77 19.47 -21.90 -2.10
N GLU A 78 19.98 -22.46 -0.99
CA GLU A 78 19.33 -22.41 0.31
C GLU A 78 19.66 -21.14 1.11
N GLU A 79 18.65 -20.61 1.81
CA GLU A 79 18.81 -19.43 2.69
C GLU A 79 19.72 -19.75 3.88
N TYR A 80 19.60 -20.96 4.43
CA TYR A 80 20.41 -21.40 5.56
C TYR A 80 21.89 -21.56 5.19
N THR A 81 22.20 -22.05 3.98
CA THR A 81 23.58 -22.10 3.47
C THR A 81 24.18 -20.71 3.36
N ARG A 82 23.45 -19.75 2.79
CA ARG A 82 23.88 -18.34 2.70
C ARG A 82 24.14 -17.73 4.09
N TYR A 83 23.33 -18.08 5.08
CA TYR A 83 23.52 -17.68 6.48
C TYR A 83 24.79 -18.27 7.10
N LEU A 84 25.05 -19.58 6.98
CA LEU A 84 26.29 -20.19 7.49
C LEU A 84 27.54 -19.60 6.82
N PHE A 85 27.46 -19.30 5.52
CA PHE A 85 28.50 -18.59 4.79
C PHE A 85 28.73 -17.15 5.32
N SER A 86 27.67 -16.41 5.67
CA SER A 86 27.83 -15.05 6.22
C SER A 86 28.43 -15.06 7.63
N LEU A 87 28.11 -16.07 8.46
CA LEU A 87 28.74 -16.31 9.75
C LEU A 87 30.24 -16.63 9.62
N GLN A 88 30.64 -17.44 8.64
CA GLN A 88 32.06 -17.69 8.36
C GLN A 88 32.76 -16.38 7.97
N ILE A 89 32.15 -15.54 7.12
CA ILE A 89 32.72 -14.25 6.74
C ILE A 89 32.86 -13.30 7.94
N LYS A 90 31.86 -13.26 8.83
CA LYS A 90 31.90 -12.52 10.10
C LYS A 90 33.10 -12.96 10.95
N ARG A 91 33.33 -14.27 11.07
CA ARG A 91 34.47 -14.85 11.78
C ARG A 91 35.80 -14.53 11.10
N ASP A 92 35.92 -14.72 9.79
CA ASP A 92 37.16 -14.47 9.04
C ASP A 92 37.59 -13.00 9.15
N LEU A 93 36.63 -12.07 9.15
CA LEU A 93 36.87 -10.63 9.38
C LEU A 93 37.35 -10.37 10.82
N ALA A 94 36.62 -10.89 11.81
CA ALA A 94 36.95 -10.68 13.22
C ALA A 94 38.32 -11.25 13.62
N GLN A 95 38.74 -12.34 12.97
CA GLN A 95 40.04 -12.99 13.16
C GLN A 95 41.16 -12.40 12.27
N GLY A 96 40.86 -11.42 11.41
CA GLY A 96 41.85 -10.82 10.49
C GLY A 96 42.28 -11.73 9.32
N ILE A 97 41.64 -12.88 9.16
CA ILE A 97 41.91 -13.85 8.09
C ILE A 97 41.47 -13.30 6.72
N LEU A 98 40.34 -12.56 6.68
CA LEU A 98 39.84 -11.93 5.47
C LEU A 98 40.50 -10.56 5.23
N LEU A 99 41.66 -10.58 4.54
CA LEU A 99 42.38 -9.37 4.16
C LEU A 99 41.61 -8.50 3.15
N CYS A 100 40.93 -7.44 3.63
CA CYS A 100 40.30 -6.41 2.81
C CYS A 100 40.57 -5.01 3.38
N ASN A 101 40.32 -3.96 2.59
CA ASN A 101 40.43 -2.58 3.09
C ASN A 101 39.24 -2.20 3.98
N ASP A 102 39.42 -1.18 4.82
CA ASP A 102 38.43 -0.77 5.84
C ASP A 102 37.06 -0.45 5.24
N ASN A 103 37.01 0.19 4.07
CA ASN A 103 35.74 0.49 3.40
C ASN A 103 34.98 -0.78 3.00
N THR A 104 35.68 -1.83 2.56
CA THR A 104 35.07 -3.12 2.20
C THR A 104 34.73 -3.93 3.44
N ALA A 105 35.58 -3.89 4.49
CA ALA A 105 35.33 -4.50 5.78
C ALA A 105 34.08 -3.88 6.45
N ALA A 106 33.99 -2.55 6.50
CA ALA A 106 32.85 -1.81 7.02
C ALA A 106 31.57 -2.04 6.20
N LEU A 107 31.68 -2.20 4.87
CA LEU A 107 30.54 -2.57 4.03
C LEU A 107 30.04 -3.99 4.33
N MET A 108 30.93 -4.98 4.43
CA MET A 108 30.54 -6.36 4.80
C MET A 108 29.99 -6.43 6.22
N ALA A 109 30.62 -5.75 7.18
CA ALA A 109 30.14 -5.61 8.54
C ALA A 109 28.76 -4.92 8.58
N SER A 110 28.50 -3.88 7.77
CA SER A 110 27.18 -3.24 7.71
C SER A 110 26.06 -4.14 7.18
N TYR A 111 26.38 -5.11 6.31
CA TYR A 111 25.43 -6.15 5.91
C TYR A 111 25.20 -7.17 7.05
N ILE A 112 26.25 -7.56 7.78
CA ILE A 112 26.07 -8.41 8.97
C ILE A 112 25.22 -7.69 10.03
N VAL A 113 25.48 -6.41 10.28
CA VAL A 113 24.65 -5.55 11.14
C VAL A 113 23.21 -5.50 10.64
N GLN A 114 22.95 -5.29 9.35
CA GLN A 114 21.57 -5.30 8.81
C GLN A 114 20.85 -6.64 9.06
N ALA A 115 21.54 -7.78 8.98
CA ALA A 115 20.95 -9.11 9.25
C ALA A 115 20.67 -9.36 10.75
N GLU A 116 21.56 -8.88 11.63
CA GLU A 116 21.42 -9.01 13.09
C GLU A 116 20.40 -8.00 13.64
N CYS A 117 20.48 -6.74 13.19
CA CYS A 117 19.79 -5.59 13.75
C CYS A 117 18.48 -5.21 13.05
N GLY A 118 18.25 -5.67 11.82
CA GLY A 118 17.14 -5.21 10.98
C GLY A 118 17.51 -3.97 10.16
N ASP A 119 16.51 -3.23 9.68
CA ASP A 119 16.76 -1.94 9.04
C ASP A 119 17.29 -0.90 10.05
N PHE A 120 18.16 0.00 9.59
CA PHE A 120 18.51 1.19 10.35
C PHE A 120 17.28 2.07 10.60
N VAL A 121 16.97 2.31 11.87
CA VAL A 121 15.96 3.28 12.33
C VAL A 121 16.67 4.28 13.24
N SER A 122 16.65 5.57 12.88
CA SER A 122 17.34 6.62 13.65
C SER A 122 16.80 6.80 15.07
N GLU A 123 15.56 6.38 15.34
CA GLU A 123 15.01 6.32 16.70
C GLU A 123 15.64 5.19 17.52
N ASP A 124 16.01 4.06 16.90
CA ASP A 124 16.57 2.86 17.57
C ASP A 124 18.09 2.89 17.74
N TYR A 125 18.77 3.54 16.80
CA TYR A 125 20.23 3.60 16.69
C TYR A 125 20.66 5.07 16.53
N PRO A 126 20.68 5.85 17.62
CA PRO A 126 20.93 7.31 17.58
C PRO A 126 22.39 7.64 17.22
N ASP A 127 23.33 6.75 17.54
CA ASP A 127 24.76 6.87 17.31
C ASP A 127 25.34 5.50 16.89
N HIS A 128 26.67 5.39 16.79
CA HIS A 128 27.35 4.18 16.32
C HIS A 128 27.53 3.09 17.41
N THR A 129 27.26 3.37 18.69
CA THR A 129 27.64 2.49 19.81
C THR A 129 26.92 1.13 19.84
N TYR A 130 25.78 1.00 19.16
CA TYR A 130 25.14 -0.31 18.96
C TYR A 130 26.03 -1.29 18.18
N VAL A 131 26.93 -0.77 17.31
CA VAL A 131 27.91 -1.55 16.55
C VAL A 131 29.01 -2.11 17.47
N SER A 132 29.37 -1.39 18.54
CA SER A 132 30.43 -1.79 19.49
C SER A 132 30.12 -3.08 20.26
N SER A 133 28.84 -3.50 20.29
CA SER A 133 28.42 -4.81 20.82
C SER A 133 28.90 -6.00 19.98
N PHE A 134 29.35 -5.76 18.75
CA PHE A 134 29.89 -6.75 17.84
C PHE A 134 31.39 -6.53 17.63
N LYS A 135 32.15 -7.62 17.46
CA LYS A 135 33.56 -7.57 17.04
C LYS A 135 33.67 -7.99 15.58
N PHE A 136 33.90 -7.02 14.68
CA PHE A 136 34.01 -7.24 13.23
C PHE A 136 35.44 -7.34 12.74
N VAL A 137 36.40 -6.69 13.40
CA VAL A 137 37.82 -6.65 13.01
C VAL A 137 38.73 -6.65 14.25
N PRO A 138 40.00 -7.11 14.16
CA PRO A 138 40.92 -7.17 15.31
C PRO A 138 41.12 -5.81 16.00
N HIS A 139 41.36 -4.76 15.22
CA HIS A 139 41.40 -3.37 15.67
C HIS A 139 40.12 -2.67 15.19
N GLN A 140 39.18 -2.47 16.12
CA GLN A 140 37.90 -1.82 15.86
C GLN A 140 37.85 -0.55 16.69
N ASP A 141 37.63 0.59 16.03
CA ASP A 141 37.56 1.91 16.64
C ASP A 141 36.26 2.63 16.26
N ALA A 142 36.04 3.80 16.86
CA ALA A 142 34.85 4.60 16.63
C ALA A 142 34.70 5.09 15.17
N GLU A 143 35.80 5.32 14.45
CA GLU A 143 35.74 5.76 13.05
C GLU A 143 35.25 4.62 12.14
N PHE A 144 35.74 3.41 12.37
CA PHE A 144 35.29 2.20 11.69
C PHE A 144 33.81 1.87 12.01
N GLU A 145 33.40 1.99 13.26
CA GLU A 145 32.00 1.81 13.68
C GLU A 145 31.07 2.86 13.06
N HIS A 146 31.52 4.12 12.94
CA HIS A 146 30.80 5.15 12.20
C HIS A 146 30.67 4.81 10.71
N LYS A 147 31.73 4.31 10.05
CA LYS A 147 31.67 3.83 8.65
C LYS A 147 30.69 2.65 8.49
N ILE A 148 30.59 1.75 9.46
CA ILE A 148 29.59 0.68 9.48
C ILE A 148 28.18 1.26 9.56
N MET A 149 27.93 2.19 10.50
CA MET A 149 26.62 2.84 10.65
C MET A 149 26.19 3.59 9.38
N GLU A 150 27.10 4.35 8.76
CA GLU A 150 26.82 5.09 7.52
C GLU A 150 26.51 4.18 6.33
N ASN A 151 27.05 2.97 6.30
CA ASN A 151 26.67 1.98 5.30
C ASN A 151 25.35 1.28 5.66
N HIS A 152 25.10 0.99 6.95
CA HIS A 152 23.83 0.41 7.42
C HIS A 152 22.62 1.31 7.09
N LYS A 153 22.76 2.64 7.24
CA LYS A 153 21.78 3.65 6.81
C LYS A 153 21.34 3.51 5.33
N LYS A 154 22.18 2.95 4.47
CA LYS A 154 21.93 2.81 3.01
C LYS A 154 21.22 1.50 2.63
N HIS A 155 21.06 0.55 3.56
CA HIS A 155 20.53 -0.79 3.28
C HIS A 155 19.03 -0.96 3.58
N ILE A 156 18.30 0.13 3.89
CA ILE A 156 16.89 0.10 4.28
C ILE A 156 16.01 -0.65 3.26
N ASN A 157 15.18 -1.59 3.74
CA ASN A 157 14.34 -2.50 2.93
C ASN A 157 15.12 -3.48 2.02
N THR A 158 16.40 -3.73 2.27
CA THR A 158 17.18 -4.72 1.51
C THR A 158 16.92 -6.14 2.00
N GLY A 159 16.22 -6.95 1.19
CA GLY A 159 16.11 -8.41 1.40
C GLY A 159 17.34 -9.18 0.89
N ASN A 160 17.50 -10.43 1.36
CA ASN A 160 18.63 -11.33 1.05
C ASN A 160 20.01 -10.70 1.33
N VAL A 161 20.23 -10.32 2.59
CA VAL A 161 21.41 -9.57 3.04
C VAL A 161 22.68 -10.43 2.96
N GLU A 162 22.57 -11.71 3.27
CA GLU A 162 23.62 -12.73 3.18
C GLU A 162 24.20 -12.79 1.76
N ARG A 163 23.33 -12.78 0.74
CA ARG A 163 23.72 -12.77 -0.67
C ARG A 163 24.55 -11.53 -1.02
N ARG A 164 24.30 -10.38 -0.36
CA ARG A 164 25.09 -9.15 -0.55
C ARG A 164 26.43 -9.16 0.17
N VAL A 165 26.53 -9.76 1.37
CA VAL A 165 27.83 -10.06 2.01
C VAL A 165 28.69 -10.87 1.04
N LEU A 166 28.12 -11.93 0.46
CA LEU A 166 28.80 -12.85 -0.42
C LEU A 166 29.23 -12.21 -1.75
N VAL A 167 28.35 -11.45 -2.41
CA VAL A 167 28.70 -10.69 -3.63
C VAL A 167 29.78 -9.63 -3.36
N THR A 168 29.82 -9.06 -2.15
CA THR A 168 30.87 -8.11 -1.76
C THR A 168 32.22 -8.81 -1.57
N LYS A 169 32.25 -9.98 -0.91
CA LYS A 169 33.46 -10.84 -0.82
C LYS A 169 33.93 -11.28 -2.21
N GLN A 170 33.03 -11.74 -3.07
CA GLN A 170 33.32 -12.16 -4.46
C GLN A 170 34.03 -11.05 -5.25
N LYS A 171 33.51 -9.81 -5.21
CA LYS A 171 34.11 -8.65 -5.90
C LYS A 171 35.54 -8.32 -5.43
N GLN A 172 35.87 -8.62 -4.17
CA GLN A 172 37.22 -8.43 -3.63
C GLN A 172 38.19 -9.53 -4.11
N TYR A 173 37.78 -10.80 -4.10
CA TYR A 173 38.62 -11.90 -4.58
C TYR A 173 38.79 -11.91 -6.10
N GLY A 174 37.78 -11.52 -6.87
CA GLY A 174 37.88 -11.38 -8.33
C GLY A 174 38.96 -10.40 -8.79
N ARG A 175 39.36 -9.44 -7.94
CA ARG A 175 40.49 -8.53 -8.21
C ARG A 175 41.87 -9.13 -7.86
N ARG A 176 41.95 -10.14 -7.00
CA ARG A 176 43.21 -10.81 -6.61
C ARG A 176 43.48 -12.12 -7.35
N ALA A 177 42.46 -12.76 -7.93
CA ALA A 177 42.63 -13.96 -8.77
C ALA A 177 43.53 -13.70 -10.00
N ILE A 178 43.66 -12.43 -10.42
CA ILE A 178 44.55 -12.01 -11.52
C ILE A 178 46.04 -11.99 -11.08
N THR A 179 46.34 -11.97 -9.78
CA THR A 179 47.71 -11.86 -9.26
C THR A 179 48.26 -13.14 -8.61
N SER A 180 47.42 -14.09 -8.18
CA SER A 180 47.87 -15.32 -7.50
C SER A 180 48.18 -16.52 -8.42
N HIS A 181 48.02 -16.39 -9.74
CA HIS A 181 48.26 -17.49 -10.70
C HIS A 181 49.62 -17.43 -11.43
N GLN A 182 50.50 -16.48 -11.11
CA GLN A 182 51.90 -16.46 -11.59
C GLN A 182 52.92 -17.02 -10.58
N GLY A 183 52.47 -17.49 -9.41
CA GLY A 183 53.32 -17.71 -8.23
C GLY A 183 53.56 -19.16 -7.78
N THR A 184 53.29 -20.19 -8.59
CA THR A 184 53.70 -21.57 -8.23
C THR A 184 53.89 -22.47 -9.46
N ILE A 185 55.11 -22.48 -10.01
CA ILE A 185 55.53 -23.49 -10.99
C ILE A 185 56.06 -24.71 -10.23
N GLY A 186 55.44 -25.87 -10.42
CA GLY A 186 56.02 -27.13 -9.97
C GLY A 186 55.03 -28.25 -9.67
N HIS A 187 54.59 -28.98 -10.70
CA HIS A 187 54.68 -30.45 -10.70
C HIS A 187 54.43 -31.01 -12.11
N LYS A 188 55.30 -31.93 -12.55
CA LYS A 188 55.18 -32.62 -13.85
C LYS A 188 54.15 -33.75 -13.78
N GLY A 189 53.22 -33.74 -14.74
CA GLY A 189 52.72 -34.89 -15.50
C GLY A 189 52.22 -36.15 -14.78
N LYS A 190 50.94 -36.45 -14.99
CA LYS A 190 50.51 -37.70 -15.67
C LYS A 190 49.08 -37.56 -16.20
N GLU A 191 48.89 -37.82 -17.49
CA GLU A 191 47.57 -37.90 -18.11
C GLU A 191 46.92 -39.27 -17.83
N GLY A 192 45.60 -39.30 -17.69
CA GLY A 192 44.80 -40.50 -17.39
C GLY A 192 43.33 -40.26 -17.68
N SER A 193 42.85 -40.87 -18.77
CA SER A 193 41.58 -40.65 -19.48
C SER A 193 40.25 -40.82 -18.73
N ALA A 194 39.24 -40.06 -19.21
CA ALA A 194 37.79 -40.32 -19.22
C ALA A 194 36.99 -40.09 -17.89
N SER A 195 35.73 -39.62 -17.89
CA SER A 195 34.77 -39.38 -18.99
C SER A 195 33.81 -38.19 -18.79
N LYS A 196 33.33 -37.62 -19.91
CA LYS A 196 32.08 -36.85 -20.20
C LYS A 196 31.10 -36.66 -19.01
N SER A 197 30.47 -35.50 -18.77
CA SER A 197 29.92 -34.51 -19.73
C SER A 197 29.56 -33.21 -18.95
N SER A 198 29.20 -32.04 -19.51
CA SER A 198 28.91 -31.61 -20.90
C SER A 198 29.44 -30.17 -21.13
N LYS A 199 29.10 -29.51 -22.26
CA LYS A 199 29.33 -28.07 -22.47
C LYS A 199 28.10 -27.39 -23.08
N LEU A 200 27.71 -26.23 -22.54
CA LEU A 200 26.82 -25.25 -23.17
C LEU A 200 27.63 -23.97 -23.41
N PHE A 201 27.67 -23.50 -24.66
CA PHE A 201 28.48 -22.35 -25.08
C PHE A 201 27.70 -21.04 -24.91
N PHE A 202 28.34 -20.03 -24.34
CA PHE A 202 27.96 -18.62 -24.49
C PHE A 202 28.96 -17.94 -25.44
N PRO A 203 28.52 -17.15 -26.45
CA PRO A 203 29.43 -16.32 -27.22
C PRO A 203 29.87 -15.10 -26.40
N SER A 204 31.17 -14.89 -26.28
CA SER A 204 31.75 -13.70 -25.64
C SER A 204 31.78 -12.52 -26.62
N GLN A 205 31.46 -11.31 -26.15
CA GLN A 205 31.71 -10.08 -26.88
C GLN A 205 33.12 -9.56 -26.54
N HIS A 206 33.97 -9.37 -27.56
CA HIS A 206 35.18 -8.56 -27.42
C HIS A 206 34.93 -7.11 -27.84
N ALA A 207 35.52 -6.18 -27.11
CA ALA A 207 35.43 -4.75 -27.37
C ALA A 207 36.64 -4.23 -28.17
N ALA A 208 36.44 -3.18 -28.98
CA ALA A 208 37.41 -2.11 -29.19
C ALA A 208 36.75 -0.85 -29.80
N ASN A 209 37.23 0.31 -29.34
CA ASN A 209 36.95 1.70 -29.77
C ASN A 209 38.07 2.15 -30.78
N PRO A 210 38.21 3.43 -31.23
CA PRO A 210 37.32 4.61 -31.29
C PRO A 210 37.41 5.41 -32.64
N ASN A 211 36.83 6.63 -32.67
CA ASN A 211 37.00 7.74 -33.67
C ASN A 211 36.28 7.54 -35.03
N THR A 212 35.78 8.55 -35.76
CA THR A 212 36.06 10.02 -35.78
C THR A 212 34.80 10.83 -36.16
N SER A 213 34.76 12.13 -35.83
CA SER A 213 33.71 13.12 -36.18
C SER A 213 33.73 13.57 -37.65
N ILE A 214 32.61 14.12 -38.18
CA ILE A 214 32.45 15.36 -39.00
C ILE A 214 31.00 15.47 -39.58
N VAL A 215 30.54 16.71 -39.82
CA VAL A 215 29.19 17.19 -40.24
C VAL A 215 29.42 18.54 -40.99
N PRO A 216 28.58 19.11 -41.90
CA PRO A 216 27.57 18.64 -42.88
C PRO A 216 27.82 19.21 -44.34
N GLU A 217 26.73 19.43 -45.12
CA GLU A 217 26.55 20.32 -46.30
C GLU A 217 27.04 19.84 -47.70
N SER A 218 26.43 20.21 -48.86
CA SER A 218 25.27 21.08 -49.20
C SER A 218 24.68 20.81 -50.63
N GLY A 219 23.46 21.30 -50.91
CA GLY A 219 22.89 21.59 -52.26
C GLY A 219 22.42 20.41 -53.15
N GLY A 220 21.43 20.51 -54.05
CA GLY A 220 20.46 21.58 -54.34
C GLY A 220 19.97 21.61 -55.81
N ILE A 221 18.72 22.04 -56.05
CA ILE A 221 18.14 22.60 -57.32
C ILE A 221 17.43 21.65 -58.34
N GLN A 222 16.08 21.67 -58.25
CA GLN A 222 15.02 21.89 -59.27
C GLN A 222 14.89 21.10 -60.60
N ASP A 223 13.72 20.46 -60.72
CA ASP A 223 12.68 20.57 -61.76
C ASP A 223 13.02 20.97 -63.22
N ASN A 224 12.46 20.19 -64.17
CA ASN A 224 11.47 20.74 -65.11
C ASN A 224 10.58 19.68 -65.80
N HIS A 225 9.31 20.03 -65.96
CA HIS A 225 8.31 19.28 -66.73
C HIS A 225 8.41 19.61 -68.24
N ILE A 226 7.98 18.69 -69.12
CA ILE A 226 6.98 18.92 -70.20
C ILE A 226 6.68 17.57 -70.95
N PRO A 227 5.43 17.30 -71.38
CA PRO A 227 5.01 16.04 -72.03
C PRO A 227 4.61 16.31 -73.52
N PRO A 228 3.64 15.62 -74.18
CA PRO A 228 3.20 14.20 -74.17
C PRO A 228 3.24 13.58 -75.61
N SER A 229 2.82 12.31 -75.78
CA SER A 229 1.92 11.91 -76.90
C SER A 229 1.48 10.43 -76.84
N SER A 230 0.23 10.18 -77.23
CA SER A 230 -0.31 8.87 -77.67
C SER A 230 -0.77 9.00 -79.12
N PRO A 231 -1.02 7.90 -79.85
CA PRO A 231 -2.42 7.47 -79.99
C PRO A 231 -2.64 5.94 -79.99
N ALA A 232 -3.91 5.52 -80.03
CA ALA A 232 -4.40 4.15 -79.86
C ALA A 232 -4.52 3.34 -81.16
N VAL A 233 -4.87 2.04 -81.06
CA VAL A 233 -6.10 1.39 -81.62
C VAL A 233 -6.07 -0.14 -81.39
N ALA A 234 -7.24 -0.76 -81.16
CA ALA A 234 -7.47 -2.20 -80.91
C ALA A 234 -7.88 -2.98 -82.20
N PRO A 235 -7.93 -4.34 -82.22
CA PRO A 235 -9.12 -5.16 -81.82
C PRO A 235 -8.75 -6.51 -81.10
N ASP A 236 -9.61 -7.45 -80.64
CA ASP A 236 -11.05 -7.44 -80.22
C ASP A 236 -11.47 -8.73 -79.42
N VAL A 237 -12.61 -8.66 -78.70
CA VAL A 237 -13.78 -9.58 -78.51
C VAL A 237 -13.61 -11.15 -78.48
N PRO A 238 -14.39 -11.97 -77.70
CA PRO A 238 -15.37 -11.71 -76.61
C PRO A 238 -15.18 -12.46 -75.25
N HIS A 239 -15.65 -11.82 -74.19
CA HIS A 239 -16.29 -12.31 -72.94
C HIS A 239 -16.05 -13.71 -72.31
N SER A 240 -15.62 -13.66 -71.05
CA SER A 240 -16.21 -14.40 -69.92
C SER A 240 -16.34 -13.45 -68.71
N PRO A 241 -17.27 -13.67 -67.76
CA PRO A 241 -17.63 -12.65 -66.77
C PRO A 241 -16.49 -12.35 -65.79
N ALA A 242 -16.21 -11.05 -65.59
CA ALA A 242 -15.10 -10.59 -64.77
C ALA A 242 -15.36 -10.85 -63.27
N VAL A 243 -14.48 -11.65 -62.65
CA VAL A 243 -14.42 -11.80 -61.19
C VAL A 243 -13.77 -10.56 -60.59
N VAL A 244 -14.52 -9.80 -59.80
CA VAL A 244 -14.00 -8.64 -59.05
C VAL A 244 -12.97 -9.13 -58.01
N PRO A 245 -11.77 -8.52 -57.90
CA PRO A 245 -10.67 -9.09 -57.12
C PRO A 245 -10.89 -8.98 -55.59
N SER A 246 -11.29 -10.09 -54.97
CA SER A 246 -11.55 -10.21 -53.51
C SER A 246 -10.33 -10.00 -52.58
N SER A 247 -9.14 -9.74 -53.11
CA SER A 247 -7.89 -9.67 -52.34
C SER A 247 -7.73 -8.37 -51.54
N GLY A 248 -8.19 -7.22 -52.06
CA GLY A 248 -8.05 -5.92 -51.41
C GLY A 248 -8.83 -5.84 -50.09
N ILE A 249 -10.10 -6.26 -50.11
CA ILE A 249 -10.99 -6.25 -48.94
C ILE A 249 -10.44 -7.16 -47.84
N LYS A 250 -9.97 -8.38 -48.18
CA LYS A 250 -9.35 -9.30 -47.20
C LYS A 250 -8.13 -8.70 -46.51
N LYS A 251 -7.27 -7.97 -47.24
CA LYS A 251 -6.09 -7.29 -46.68
C LYS A 251 -6.45 -6.10 -45.79
N TYR A 252 -7.53 -5.38 -46.11
CA TYR A 252 -8.07 -4.31 -45.27
C TYR A 252 -8.63 -4.87 -43.96
N LEU A 253 -9.55 -5.83 -44.03
CA LEU A 253 -10.16 -6.49 -42.86
C LEU A 253 -9.11 -7.13 -41.94
N LEU A 254 -8.06 -7.73 -42.50
CA LEU A 254 -6.96 -8.28 -41.69
C LEU A 254 -6.22 -7.18 -40.91
N LYS A 255 -5.93 -6.03 -41.52
CA LYS A 255 -5.31 -4.88 -40.83
C LYS A 255 -6.21 -4.33 -39.73
N GLU A 256 -7.51 -4.24 -39.99
CA GLU A 256 -8.50 -3.80 -38.99
C GLU A 256 -8.52 -4.76 -37.78
N ASN A 257 -8.63 -6.07 -38.03
CA ASN A 257 -8.62 -7.09 -36.98
C ASN A 257 -7.32 -7.14 -36.18
N ILE A 258 -6.16 -6.89 -36.81
CA ILE A 258 -4.89 -6.70 -36.10
C ILE A 258 -4.96 -5.49 -35.18
N CYS A 259 -5.42 -4.32 -35.68
CA CYS A 259 -5.55 -3.11 -34.87
C CYS A 259 -6.47 -3.31 -33.65
N LYS A 260 -7.64 -3.94 -33.85
CA LYS A 260 -8.58 -4.31 -32.78
C LYS A 260 -7.93 -5.21 -31.72
N SER A 261 -7.19 -6.22 -32.16
CA SER A 261 -6.45 -7.12 -31.28
C SER A 261 -5.34 -6.41 -30.49
N GLU A 262 -4.65 -5.45 -31.10
CA GLU A 262 -3.65 -4.62 -30.44
C GLU A 262 -4.26 -3.65 -29.41
N ILE A 263 -5.43 -3.08 -29.70
CA ILE A 263 -6.19 -2.24 -28.75
C ILE A 263 -6.66 -3.10 -27.57
N LEU A 264 -7.26 -4.26 -27.81
CA LEU A 264 -7.67 -5.21 -26.77
C LEU A 264 -6.50 -5.63 -25.87
N TRP A 265 -5.33 -5.93 -26.47
CA TRP A 265 -4.12 -6.23 -25.68
C TRP A 265 -3.63 -5.03 -24.87
N CYS A 266 -3.76 -3.81 -25.40
CA CYS A 266 -3.45 -2.59 -24.66
C CYS A 266 -4.39 -2.40 -23.47
N LEU A 267 -5.72 -2.56 -23.65
CA LEU A 267 -6.71 -2.50 -22.57
C LEU A 267 -6.41 -3.56 -21.48
N GLN A 268 -6.11 -4.80 -21.89
CA GLN A 268 -5.75 -5.90 -20.99
C GLN A 268 -4.49 -5.59 -20.17
N ALA A 269 -3.47 -4.98 -20.78
CA ALA A 269 -2.26 -4.55 -20.08
C ALA A 269 -2.53 -3.42 -19.07
N ILE A 270 -3.52 -2.55 -19.31
CA ILE A 270 -3.94 -1.54 -18.33
C ILE A 270 -4.72 -2.16 -17.18
N ALA A 271 -5.75 -2.95 -17.45
CA ALA A 271 -6.61 -3.55 -16.43
C ALA A 271 -5.86 -4.51 -15.48
N THR A 272 -4.78 -5.13 -15.95
CA THR A 272 -3.92 -6.02 -15.14
C THR A 272 -2.68 -5.33 -14.56
N HIS A 273 -2.63 -3.99 -14.58
CA HIS A 273 -1.50 -3.16 -14.14
C HIS A 273 -0.12 -3.53 -14.73
N ARG A 274 -0.08 -4.25 -15.85
CA ARG A 274 1.19 -4.63 -16.50
C ARG A 274 1.94 -3.39 -16.98
N SER A 275 3.26 -3.41 -16.76
CA SER A 275 4.16 -2.44 -17.38
C SER A 275 4.18 -2.66 -18.89
N LEU A 276 4.30 -1.58 -19.66
CA LEU A 276 4.33 -1.65 -21.12
C LEU A 276 5.53 -2.49 -21.64
N ARG A 277 6.63 -2.57 -20.87
CA ARG A 277 7.77 -3.46 -21.19
C ARG A 277 7.44 -4.94 -21.03
N SER A 278 6.54 -5.31 -20.11
CA SER A 278 6.08 -6.70 -19.97
C SER A 278 5.13 -7.04 -21.11
N ALA A 279 4.13 -6.18 -21.36
CA ALA A 279 3.13 -6.39 -22.40
C ALA A 279 3.74 -6.48 -23.81
N GLU A 280 4.83 -5.76 -24.09
CA GLU A 280 5.62 -5.93 -25.32
C GLU A 280 6.27 -7.32 -25.42
N LYS A 281 6.87 -7.83 -24.34
CA LYS A 281 7.50 -9.17 -24.34
C LYS A 281 6.47 -10.26 -24.60
N ASP A 282 5.30 -10.14 -23.97
CA ASP A 282 4.17 -11.04 -24.18
C ASP A 282 3.67 -10.98 -25.63
N ALA A 283 3.49 -9.78 -26.19
CA ALA A 283 3.04 -9.60 -27.58
C ALA A 283 3.99 -10.24 -28.62
N LYS A 284 5.30 -10.21 -28.36
CA LYS A 284 6.32 -10.86 -29.20
C LYS A 284 6.22 -12.40 -29.22
N LEU A 285 5.54 -13.01 -28.26
CA LEU A 285 5.32 -14.47 -28.22
C LEU A 285 4.08 -14.91 -29.02
N PHE A 286 3.13 -14.02 -29.31
CA PHE A 286 1.86 -14.39 -29.95
C PHE A 286 2.05 -15.08 -31.30
N SER A 287 2.94 -14.58 -32.16
CA SER A 287 3.26 -15.20 -33.45
C SER A 287 3.95 -16.56 -33.35
N GLN A 288 4.59 -16.87 -32.20
CA GLN A 288 5.23 -18.16 -31.93
C GLN A 288 4.24 -19.17 -31.34
N MET A 289 3.29 -18.69 -30.52
CA MET A 289 2.24 -19.49 -29.88
C MET A 289 1.10 -19.83 -30.85
N PHE A 290 0.69 -18.90 -31.71
CA PHE A 290 -0.45 -19.02 -32.61
C PHE A 290 0.01 -18.98 -34.08
N LYS A 291 0.73 -20.02 -34.50
CA LYS A 291 1.42 -20.11 -35.81
C LYS A 291 0.48 -20.13 -37.03
N ASP A 292 -0.77 -20.44 -36.80
CA ASP A 292 -1.88 -20.48 -37.76
C ASP A 292 -2.63 -19.13 -37.87
N SER A 293 -2.49 -18.25 -36.88
CA SER A 293 -3.19 -16.96 -36.84
C SER A 293 -2.45 -15.84 -37.58
N GLU A 294 -2.99 -15.42 -38.73
CA GLU A 294 -2.52 -14.24 -39.47
C GLU A 294 -2.62 -12.94 -38.65
N ILE A 295 -3.57 -12.87 -37.71
CA ILE A 295 -3.68 -11.75 -36.76
C ILE A 295 -2.47 -11.76 -35.81
N ALA A 296 -2.15 -12.91 -35.21
CA ALA A 296 -1.03 -13.03 -34.27
C ALA A 296 0.34 -12.79 -34.92
N LYS A 297 0.49 -13.16 -36.20
CA LYS A 297 1.66 -12.80 -37.03
C LYS A 297 1.74 -11.30 -37.33
N GLY A 298 0.58 -10.65 -37.49
CA GLY A 298 0.46 -9.24 -37.83
C GLY A 298 0.60 -8.26 -36.66
N ILE A 299 0.44 -8.71 -35.41
CA ILE A 299 0.63 -7.87 -34.22
C ILE A 299 2.09 -7.37 -34.14
N GLN A 300 2.24 -6.04 -34.06
CA GLN A 300 3.54 -5.35 -33.97
C GLN A 300 3.50 -4.34 -32.82
N LEU A 301 3.08 -4.79 -31.64
CA LEU A 301 2.81 -3.92 -30.50
C LEU A 301 4.03 -3.76 -29.56
N GLY A 302 4.91 -2.82 -29.92
CA GLY A 302 6.01 -2.38 -29.05
C GLY A 302 5.58 -1.40 -27.96
N ARG A 303 6.38 -1.25 -26.89
CA ARG A 303 6.14 -0.33 -25.75
C ARG A 303 5.72 1.07 -26.20
N ASP A 304 6.40 1.62 -27.21
CA ASP A 304 6.18 3.00 -27.66
C ASP A 304 4.90 3.13 -28.49
N LYS A 305 4.52 2.11 -29.25
CA LYS A 305 3.22 2.02 -29.92
C LYS A 305 2.07 1.88 -28.92
N MET A 306 2.25 1.08 -27.85
CA MET A 306 1.27 1.03 -26.74
C MET A 306 1.12 2.38 -26.04
N ALA A 307 2.23 3.07 -25.75
CA ALA A 307 2.20 4.39 -25.13
C ALA A 307 1.49 5.41 -26.03
N TYR A 308 1.74 5.36 -27.34
CA TYR A 308 1.06 6.20 -28.34
C TYR A 308 -0.45 5.89 -28.38
N PHE A 309 -0.84 4.62 -28.55
CA PHE A 309 -2.25 4.19 -28.52
C PHE A 309 -2.96 4.65 -27.25
N LEU A 310 -2.33 4.46 -26.09
CA LEU A 310 -2.87 4.85 -24.79
C LEU A 310 -3.08 6.37 -24.68
N ILE A 311 -2.04 7.16 -24.94
CA ILE A 311 -2.03 8.60 -24.63
C ILE A 311 -2.77 9.42 -25.70
N ILE A 312 -2.74 9.01 -26.96
CA ILE A 312 -3.25 9.79 -28.11
C ILE A 312 -4.57 9.23 -28.66
N GLY A 313 -4.85 7.92 -28.48
CA GLY A 313 -6.09 7.29 -28.92
C GLY A 313 -7.07 6.99 -27.79
N ILE A 314 -6.76 5.96 -27.00
CA ILE A 314 -7.69 5.29 -26.08
C ILE A 314 -8.09 6.20 -24.91
N ALA A 315 -7.13 6.85 -24.23
CA ALA A 315 -7.45 7.72 -23.10
C ALA A 315 -8.22 9.00 -23.53
N PRO A 316 -7.85 9.71 -24.62
CA PRO A 316 -8.66 10.81 -25.14
C PRO A 316 -10.10 10.40 -25.49
N PHE A 317 -10.30 9.26 -26.16
CA PHE A 317 -11.64 8.76 -26.49
C PHE A 317 -12.52 8.56 -25.24
N PHE A 318 -12.01 7.86 -24.22
CA PHE A 318 -12.77 7.68 -22.97
C PHE A 318 -12.96 9.00 -22.21
N LYS A 319 -11.97 9.89 -22.23
CA LYS A 319 -12.06 11.20 -21.59
C LYS A 319 -13.13 12.08 -22.24
N GLU A 320 -13.23 12.08 -23.57
CA GLU A 320 -14.23 12.84 -24.32
C GLU A 320 -15.64 12.30 -24.06
N ASN A 321 -15.84 10.98 -24.13
CA ASN A 321 -17.13 10.35 -23.86
C ASN A 321 -17.59 10.58 -22.41
N PHE A 322 -16.66 10.50 -21.45
CA PHE A 322 -16.97 10.80 -20.06
C PHE A 322 -17.28 12.30 -19.84
N MET A 323 -16.58 13.20 -20.52
CA MET A 323 -16.90 14.64 -20.48
C MET A 323 -18.29 14.94 -21.06
N LYS A 324 -18.72 14.27 -22.12
CA LYS A 324 -20.10 14.37 -22.64
C LYS A 324 -21.14 13.95 -21.59
N GLU A 325 -20.89 12.86 -20.85
CA GLU A 325 -21.75 12.44 -19.73
C GLU A 325 -21.81 13.51 -18.62
N LEU A 326 -20.68 14.08 -18.21
CA LEU A 326 -20.63 15.12 -17.17
C LEU A 326 -21.29 16.44 -17.59
N LEU A 327 -21.23 16.82 -18.86
CA LEU A 327 -21.87 18.05 -19.36
C LEU A 327 -23.41 17.98 -19.28
N LEU A 328 -23.98 16.77 -19.46
CA LEU A 328 -25.41 16.49 -19.31
C LEU A 328 -25.89 16.50 -17.85
N CYS A 329 -24.98 16.36 -16.88
CA CYS A 329 -25.34 16.38 -15.46
C CYS A 329 -25.77 17.80 -15.04
N GLU A 330 -26.83 17.92 -14.25
CA GLU A 330 -27.30 19.20 -13.68
C GLU A 330 -26.35 19.70 -12.57
N HIS A 331 -25.86 18.77 -11.74
CA HIS A 331 -25.04 19.03 -10.57
C HIS A 331 -23.88 18.04 -10.48
N LEU A 332 -22.74 18.51 -9.96
CA LEU A 332 -21.51 17.73 -9.78
C LEU A 332 -20.97 17.92 -8.35
N VAL A 333 -20.45 16.87 -7.76
CA VAL A 333 -19.62 16.93 -6.55
C VAL A 333 -18.20 16.51 -6.93
N ILE A 334 -17.19 17.29 -6.53
CA ILE A 334 -15.79 16.97 -6.83
C ILE A 334 -15.04 16.74 -5.52
N GLY A 335 -14.49 15.54 -5.38
CA GLY A 335 -13.57 15.19 -4.30
C GLY A 335 -12.12 15.34 -4.73
N PHE A 336 -11.27 15.83 -3.83
CA PHE A 336 -9.82 15.77 -3.99
C PHE A 336 -9.12 15.45 -2.66
N ASP A 337 -7.89 14.95 -2.80
CA ASP A 337 -6.91 14.67 -1.76
C ASP A 337 -5.53 14.66 -2.43
N GLU A 338 -4.45 14.73 -1.65
CA GLU A 338 -3.09 14.93 -2.14
C GLU A 338 -2.09 13.91 -1.54
N SER A 339 -1.29 13.25 -2.38
CA SER A 339 -0.28 12.29 -1.93
C SER A 339 1.04 12.41 -2.67
N LEU A 340 2.17 12.15 -1.99
CA LEU A 340 3.50 12.22 -2.59
C LEU A 340 3.69 11.11 -3.64
N ASN A 341 3.84 11.49 -4.91
CA ASN A 341 4.17 10.55 -5.96
C ASN A 341 5.66 10.19 -5.89
N LYS A 342 5.95 8.90 -5.72
CA LYS A 342 7.32 8.39 -5.51
C LYS A 342 8.19 8.36 -6.76
N ILE A 343 7.61 8.53 -7.95
CA ILE A 343 8.34 8.55 -9.22
C ILE A 343 8.66 9.98 -9.64
N SER A 344 7.67 10.88 -9.67
CA SER A 344 7.91 12.29 -10.01
C SER A 344 8.49 13.12 -8.85
N GLN A 345 8.43 12.62 -7.61
CA GLN A 345 8.79 13.36 -6.39
C GLN A 345 7.99 14.66 -6.19
N MET A 346 6.80 14.72 -6.81
CA MET A 346 5.85 15.83 -6.68
C MET A 346 4.62 15.40 -5.88
N GLN A 347 3.91 16.36 -5.30
CA GLN A 347 2.63 16.07 -4.67
C GLN A 347 1.58 15.86 -5.79
N GLN A 348 0.97 14.69 -5.84
CA GLN A 348 -0.09 14.37 -6.79
C GLN A 348 -1.44 14.63 -6.13
N MET A 349 -2.22 15.53 -6.71
CA MET A 349 -3.62 15.78 -6.34
C MET A 349 -4.52 14.98 -7.29
N ASP A 350 -5.26 14.01 -6.77
CA ASP A 350 -6.25 13.25 -7.56
C ASP A 350 -7.63 13.91 -7.41
N LEU A 351 -8.29 14.17 -8.53
CA LEU A 351 -9.66 14.65 -8.58
C LEU A 351 -10.60 13.52 -8.98
N ILE A 352 -11.69 13.39 -8.25
CA ILE A 352 -12.75 12.41 -8.48
C ILE A 352 -14.07 13.17 -8.54
N VAL A 353 -14.93 12.82 -9.49
CA VAL A 353 -16.26 13.42 -9.63
C VAL A 353 -17.34 12.41 -9.26
N ARG A 354 -18.34 12.89 -8.53
CA ARG A 354 -19.54 12.16 -8.09
C ARG A 354 -20.76 12.87 -8.65
N PHE A 355 -21.61 12.13 -9.35
CA PHE A 355 -22.68 12.68 -10.18
C PHE A 355 -23.83 11.68 -10.36
N TRP A 356 -24.99 12.16 -10.79
CA TRP A 356 -26.13 11.31 -11.10
C TRP A 356 -26.03 10.81 -12.55
N CYS A 357 -25.79 9.52 -12.74
CA CYS A 357 -25.73 8.93 -14.07
C CYS A 357 -27.15 8.76 -14.64
N LEU A 358 -27.50 9.56 -15.65
CA LEU A 358 -28.82 9.51 -16.30
C LEU A 358 -29.08 8.18 -17.01
N ALA A 359 -28.03 7.53 -17.56
CA ALA A 359 -28.17 6.26 -18.26
C ALA A 359 -28.55 5.10 -17.32
N THR A 360 -28.09 5.12 -16.07
CA THR A 360 -28.38 4.05 -15.08
C THR A 360 -29.35 4.48 -13.99
N ASN A 361 -29.72 5.77 -13.88
CA ASN A 361 -30.51 6.35 -12.78
C ASN A 361 -29.98 5.96 -11.40
N GLU A 362 -28.71 6.30 -11.14
CA GLU A 362 -28.05 6.12 -9.86
C GLU A 362 -26.80 7.00 -9.78
N VAL A 363 -26.29 7.20 -8.57
CA VAL A 363 -25.05 7.93 -8.33
C VAL A 363 -23.85 7.09 -8.78
N LYS A 364 -22.94 7.72 -9.53
CA LYS A 364 -21.62 7.16 -9.86
C LYS A 364 -20.52 8.06 -9.31
N THR A 365 -19.39 7.43 -8.99
CA THR A 365 -18.14 8.11 -8.60
C THR A 365 -17.04 7.63 -9.53
N ARG A 366 -16.29 8.56 -10.16
CA ARG A 366 -15.38 8.28 -11.27
C ARG A 366 -14.13 9.15 -11.17
N TYR A 367 -12.97 8.62 -11.56
CA TYR A 367 -11.74 9.39 -11.67
C TYR A 367 -11.88 10.51 -12.71
N LEU A 368 -11.63 11.75 -12.31
CA LEU A 368 -11.69 12.91 -13.20
C LEU A 368 -10.31 13.18 -13.82
N ASN A 369 -9.31 13.47 -12.99
CA ASN A 369 -7.96 13.84 -13.45
C ASN A 369 -6.95 13.76 -12.30
N SER A 370 -5.66 13.93 -12.60
CA SER A 370 -4.63 14.22 -11.59
C SER A 370 -3.87 15.49 -11.96
N ALA A 371 -3.49 16.27 -10.96
CA ALA A 371 -2.54 17.37 -11.10
C ALA A 371 -1.26 17.06 -10.30
N PHE A 372 -0.13 17.58 -10.76
CA PHE A 372 1.17 17.39 -10.12
C PHE A 372 1.72 18.73 -9.66
N LEU A 373 2.02 18.81 -8.37
CA LEU A 373 2.24 20.03 -7.62
C LEU A 373 3.63 20.01 -6.99
N GLY A 374 4.39 21.10 -7.16
CA GLY A 374 5.65 21.30 -6.43
C GLY A 374 5.44 21.73 -4.97
N ARG A 375 4.29 22.34 -4.67
CA ARG A 375 3.84 22.81 -3.35
C ARG A 375 2.32 22.70 -3.26
N SER A 376 1.78 22.69 -2.05
CA SER A 376 0.35 22.48 -1.79
C SER A 376 -0.21 23.56 -0.85
N CYS A 377 0.07 24.84 -1.16
CA CYS A 377 -0.68 25.92 -0.53
C CYS A 377 -2.04 26.10 -1.21
N SER A 378 -2.94 26.87 -0.59
CA SER A 378 -4.29 27.17 -1.10
C SER A 378 -4.31 27.60 -2.57
N GLU A 379 -3.35 28.43 -2.97
CA GLU A 379 -3.19 29.03 -4.28
C GLU A 379 -2.75 27.97 -5.32
N ASP A 380 -1.82 27.10 -4.95
CA ASP A 380 -1.37 25.97 -5.79
C ASP A 380 -2.55 25.00 -6.04
N LEU A 381 -3.31 24.67 -4.98
CA LEU A 381 -4.49 23.81 -5.05
C LEU A 381 -5.59 24.44 -5.92
N LEU A 382 -5.85 25.74 -5.78
CA LEU A 382 -6.86 26.45 -6.56
C LEU A 382 -6.53 26.49 -8.05
N ALA A 383 -5.27 26.78 -8.39
CA ALA A 383 -4.81 26.77 -9.77
C ALA A 383 -4.92 25.38 -10.41
N ALA A 384 -4.43 24.34 -9.71
CA ALA A 384 -4.49 22.97 -10.19
C ALA A 384 -5.93 22.44 -10.31
N PHE A 385 -6.81 22.79 -9.36
CA PHE A 385 -8.21 22.40 -9.41
C PHE A 385 -8.92 23.06 -10.60
N LYS A 386 -8.72 24.37 -10.82
CA LYS A 386 -9.29 25.10 -11.95
C LYS A 386 -8.82 24.54 -13.30
N GLU A 387 -7.53 24.25 -13.48
CA GLU A 387 -7.05 23.65 -14.74
C GLU A 387 -7.56 22.21 -14.93
N ALA A 388 -7.57 21.39 -13.87
CA ALA A 388 -8.09 20.02 -13.95
C ALA A 388 -9.61 19.92 -14.20
N THR A 389 -10.36 20.97 -13.85
CA THR A 389 -11.83 21.07 -14.02
C THR A 389 -12.26 21.99 -15.16
N LYS A 390 -11.32 22.62 -15.87
CA LYS A 390 -11.54 23.58 -16.97
C LYS A 390 -12.60 23.23 -18.03
N PRO A 391 -12.83 21.95 -18.41
CA PRO A 391 -13.91 21.59 -19.34
C PRO A 391 -15.32 21.62 -18.73
N LEU A 392 -15.45 21.81 -17.41
CA LEU A 392 -16.70 21.73 -16.66
C LEU A 392 -17.23 23.12 -16.30
N ASN A 393 -18.55 23.29 -16.32
CA ASN A 393 -19.19 24.48 -15.76
C ASN A 393 -19.17 24.42 -14.23
N LEU A 394 -18.29 25.18 -13.58
CA LEU A 394 -18.18 25.22 -12.12
C LEU A 394 -19.40 25.83 -11.40
N LYS A 395 -20.31 26.53 -12.09
CA LYS A 395 -21.62 26.90 -11.49
C LYS A 395 -22.53 25.69 -11.24
N LYS A 396 -22.17 24.49 -11.74
CA LYS A 396 -22.81 23.20 -11.39
C LYS A 396 -22.14 22.49 -10.19
N LEU A 397 -21.10 23.05 -9.58
CA LEU A 397 -20.34 22.42 -8.49
C LEU A 397 -21.09 22.53 -7.16
N PHE A 398 -21.87 21.50 -6.84
CA PHE A 398 -22.78 21.43 -5.70
C PHE A 398 -22.05 21.35 -4.36
N GLN A 399 -20.97 20.56 -4.31
CA GLN A 399 -20.16 20.35 -3.12
C GLN A 399 -18.71 20.01 -3.52
N VAL A 400 -17.75 20.40 -2.69
CA VAL A 400 -16.38 19.87 -2.74
C VAL A 400 -16.15 18.95 -1.54
N SER A 401 -15.55 17.79 -1.81
CA SER A 401 -15.14 16.83 -0.78
C SER A 401 -13.62 16.90 -0.60
N MET A 402 -13.16 17.24 0.59
CA MET A 402 -11.75 17.52 0.85
C MET A 402 -11.38 17.18 2.29
N ASP A 403 -10.08 17.14 2.54
CA ASP A 403 -9.53 16.86 3.85
C ASP A 403 -9.48 18.09 4.78
N GLY A 404 -9.14 17.87 6.04
CA GLY A 404 -9.17 18.88 7.10
C GLY A 404 -8.00 19.88 7.28
N PRO A 405 -6.94 19.96 6.45
CA PRO A 405 -5.93 21.01 6.60
C PRO A 405 -6.48 22.43 6.40
N ASN A 406 -5.85 23.40 7.06
CA ASN A 406 -6.22 24.82 6.92
C ASN A 406 -6.08 25.34 5.47
N ALA A 407 -5.16 24.78 4.68
CA ALA A 407 -4.97 25.12 3.27
C ALA A 407 -6.22 24.77 2.44
N ASN A 408 -6.77 23.56 2.61
CA ASN A 408 -7.98 23.10 1.93
C ASN A 408 -9.20 23.95 2.33
N PHE A 409 -9.34 24.33 3.61
CA PHE A 409 -10.38 25.26 4.06
C PHE A 409 -10.24 26.69 3.48
N LYS A 410 -9.01 27.16 3.22
CA LYS A 410 -8.77 28.44 2.53
C LYS A 410 -9.11 28.33 1.04
N PHE A 411 -8.60 27.28 0.37
CA PHE A 411 -8.95 26.93 -1.02
C PHE A 411 -10.47 26.90 -1.24
N PHE A 412 -11.24 26.27 -0.33
CA PHE A 412 -12.70 26.18 -0.46
C PHE A 412 -13.35 27.57 -0.47
N LYS A 413 -12.95 28.46 0.45
CA LYS A 413 -13.47 29.83 0.50
C LYS A 413 -13.14 30.61 -0.77
N GLU A 414 -11.92 30.48 -1.27
CA GLU A 414 -11.47 31.14 -2.50
C GLU A 414 -12.20 30.60 -3.73
N LEU A 415 -12.40 29.28 -3.84
CA LEU A 415 -13.16 28.66 -4.91
C LEU A 415 -14.63 29.08 -4.89
N THR A 416 -15.28 29.06 -3.72
CA THR A 416 -16.66 29.55 -3.57
C THR A 416 -16.78 31.02 -3.99
N SER A 417 -15.84 31.87 -3.57
CA SER A 417 -15.80 33.29 -3.99
C SER A 417 -15.52 33.49 -5.48
N CYS A 418 -14.93 32.51 -6.16
CA CYS A 418 -14.73 32.54 -7.62
C CYS A 418 -15.95 32.07 -8.42
N ILE A 419 -16.91 31.38 -7.78
CA ILE A 419 -18.13 30.87 -8.43
C ILE A 419 -19.31 31.81 -8.17
N LYS A 420 -19.37 32.38 -6.96
CA LYS A 420 -20.38 33.34 -6.53
C LYS A 420 -20.02 34.77 -6.96
N GLU A 421 -20.10 35.05 -8.27
CA GLU A 421 -19.80 36.37 -8.84
C GLU A 421 -20.97 37.36 -8.64
N GLY A 422 -22.21 36.87 -8.74
CA GLY A 422 -23.45 37.63 -8.51
C GLY A 422 -24.33 37.10 -7.37
N PRO A 423 -25.39 37.83 -7.00
CA PRO A 423 -26.31 37.44 -5.92
C PRO A 423 -27.17 36.21 -6.25
N GLU A 424 -27.40 35.94 -7.53
CA GLU A 424 -28.14 34.77 -8.04
C GLU A 424 -27.24 33.54 -8.29
N ASP A 425 -25.91 33.69 -8.17
CA ASP A 425 -24.99 32.56 -8.39
C ASP A 425 -25.02 31.57 -7.22
N PRO A 426 -24.88 30.26 -7.50
CA PRO A 426 -24.94 29.23 -6.47
C PRO A 426 -23.71 29.21 -5.56
N GLU A 427 -23.94 28.97 -4.27
CA GLU A 427 -22.89 28.85 -3.26
C GLU A 427 -22.59 27.37 -2.95
N ILE A 428 -21.32 26.95 -3.04
CA ILE A 428 -20.94 25.55 -2.81
C ILE A 428 -21.34 25.11 -1.39
N LEU A 429 -22.08 24.00 -1.28
CA LEU A 429 -22.53 23.50 0.01
C LEU A 429 -21.36 23.00 0.88
N ASN A 430 -21.34 23.46 2.13
CA ASN A 430 -20.32 23.13 3.11
C ASN A 430 -20.81 22.03 4.07
N MET A 431 -20.20 20.84 3.98
CA MET A 431 -20.37 19.72 4.93
C MET A 431 -19.11 19.45 5.77
N GLY A 432 -18.15 20.37 5.72
CA GLY A 432 -16.84 20.25 6.36
C GLY A 432 -15.87 19.34 5.61
N SER A 433 -14.84 18.91 6.34
CA SER A 433 -13.85 17.95 5.85
C SER A 433 -14.37 16.51 5.90
N CYS A 434 -13.71 15.62 5.14
CA CYS A 434 -13.95 14.18 5.11
C CYS A 434 -14.27 13.58 6.50
N GLY A 435 -15.47 13.01 6.63
CA GLY A 435 -15.94 12.42 7.90
C GLY A 435 -15.05 11.28 8.40
N LEU A 436 -14.52 10.45 7.49
CA LEU A 436 -13.58 9.36 7.81
C LEU A 436 -12.28 9.89 8.46
N HIS A 437 -11.79 11.04 7.99
CA HIS A 437 -10.59 11.68 8.54
C HIS A 437 -10.87 12.31 9.90
N SER A 438 -12.02 12.95 10.09
CA SER A 438 -12.45 13.45 11.42
C SER A 438 -12.63 12.32 12.44
N VAL A 439 -13.14 11.15 12.01
CA VAL A 439 -13.28 9.95 12.84
C VAL A 439 -11.93 9.34 13.22
N ASN A 440 -11.01 9.16 12.25
CA ASN A 440 -9.64 8.73 12.52
C ASN A 440 -8.91 9.70 13.47
N LEU A 441 -9.08 11.01 13.27
CA LEU A 441 -8.50 12.05 14.11
C LEU A 441 -9.06 11.98 15.54
N ALA A 442 -10.35 11.70 15.72
CA ALA A 442 -10.95 11.57 17.05
C ALA A 442 -10.36 10.42 17.86
N PHE A 443 -10.21 9.23 17.25
CA PHE A 443 -9.54 8.09 17.87
C PHE A 443 -8.09 8.42 18.25
N LYS A 444 -7.35 9.06 17.33
CA LYS A 444 -5.97 9.53 17.54
C LYS A 444 -5.85 10.55 18.67
N THR A 445 -6.79 11.49 18.78
CA THR A 445 -6.85 12.46 19.87
C THR A 445 -7.11 11.76 21.20
N GLY A 446 -8.14 10.91 21.30
CA GLY A 446 -8.45 10.18 22.54
C GLY A 446 -7.27 9.36 23.06
N ALA A 447 -6.60 8.59 22.18
CA ALA A 447 -5.46 7.81 22.61
C ALA A 447 -4.26 8.66 23.08
N LYS A 448 -4.04 9.82 22.46
CA LYS A 448 -3.04 10.81 22.90
C LYS A 448 -3.38 11.49 24.23
N CYS A 449 -4.62 11.42 24.70
CA CYS A 449 -4.99 11.88 26.05
C CYS A 449 -4.56 10.91 27.17
N THR A 450 -3.92 9.79 26.84
CA THR A 450 -3.39 8.80 27.80
C THR A 450 -1.86 8.80 27.82
N ASN A 451 -1.27 8.54 28.99
CA ASN A 451 0.18 8.38 29.15
C ASN A 451 0.64 6.93 28.90
N TRP A 452 -0.16 6.12 28.20
CA TRP A 452 0.06 4.67 28.13
C TRP A 452 1.14 4.21 27.16
N LYS A 453 1.60 5.07 26.24
CA LYS A 453 2.65 4.81 25.24
C LYS A 453 2.50 3.53 24.41
N ILE A 454 1.28 2.97 24.33
CA ILE A 454 0.97 1.74 23.58
C ILE A 454 1.39 1.78 22.11
N PHE A 455 1.49 2.97 21.50
CA PHE A 455 2.00 3.13 20.13
C PHE A 455 3.49 2.94 20.01
N ASP A 456 4.24 3.38 21.01
CA ASP A 456 5.69 3.20 21.08
C ASP A 456 5.96 1.71 21.28
N PHE A 457 5.18 1.04 22.15
CA PHE A 457 5.19 -0.42 22.30
C PHE A 457 4.88 -1.18 21.00
N MET A 458 3.73 -0.93 20.35
CA MET A 458 3.35 -1.61 19.10
C MET A 458 4.38 -1.39 17.98
N ARG A 459 4.91 -0.16 17.86
CA ARG A 459 5.94 0.20 16.89
C ARG A 459 7.25 -0.54 17.17
N ALA A 460 7.73 -0.48 18.41
CA ALA A 460 8.95 -1.14 18.84
C ALA A 460 8.89 -2.65 18.63
N LEU A 461 7.75 -3.26 18.98
CA LEU A 461 7.52 -4.69 18.81
C LEU A 461 7.69 -5.11 17.34
N TYR A 462 7.15 -4.34 16.39
CA TYR A 462 7.37 -4.58 14.96
C TYR A 462 8.84 -4.41 14.55
N TYR A 463 9.50 -3.31 14.93
CA TYR A 463 10.87 -3.03 14.46
C TYR A 463 11.93 -3.96 15.04
N VAL A 464 11.78 -4.51 16.26
CA VAL A 464 12.70 -5.52 16.79
C VAL A 464 12.83 -6.73 15.86
N PHE A 465 11.75 -7.16 15.21
CA PHE A 465 11.75 -8.31 14.30
C PHE A 465 11.75 -7.94 12.80
N LYS A 466 11.67 -6.65 12.44
CA LYS A 466 11.64 -6.22 11.04
C LYS A 466 13.02 -6.43 10.40
N ASN A 467 13.06 -7.22 9.33
CA ASN A 467 14.26 -7.48 8.52
C ASN A 467 15.47 -8.05 9.30
N SER A 468 15.27 -8.62 10.51
CA SER A 468 16.31 -9.32 11.29
C SER A 468 16.03 -10.83 11.29
N PRO A 469 16.61 -11.62 10.37
CA PRO A 469 16.54 -13.08 10.40
C PRO A 469 17.01 -13.67 11.74
N ALA A 470 18.09 -13.12 12.32
CA ALA A 470 18.67 -13.62 13.57
C ALA A 470 17.69 -13.56 14.76
N ARG A 471 17.09 -12.39 15.02
CA ARG A 471 16.11 -12.23 16.11
C ARG A 471 14.84 -13.06 15.86
N ARG A 472 14.43 -13.21 14.60
CA ARG A 472 13.28 -14.07 14.22
C ARG A 472 13.56 -15.55 14.47
N ALA A 473 14.78 -16.02 14.16
CA ALA A 473 15.21 -17.39 14.43
C ALA A 473 15.25 -17.67 15.95
N LEU A 474 15.85 -16.77 16.74
CA LEU A 474 15.84 -16.87 18.21
C LEU A 474 14.43 -16.86 18.79
N TYR A 475 13.53 -16.00 18.29
CA TYR A 475 12.13 -16.00 18.71
C TYR A 475 11.43 -17.34 18.45
N MET A 476 11.59 -17.91 17.24
CA MET A 476 11.01 -19.22 16.92
C MET A 476 11.62 -20.33 17.80
N LEU A 477 12.93 -20.31 18.04
CA LEU A 477 13.64 -21.28 18.88
C LEU A 477 13.17 -21.24 20.34
N TYR A 478 13.11 -20.05 20.95
CA TYR A 478 12.78 -19.91 22.37
C TYR A 478 11.29 -20.05 22.67
N THR A 479 10.41 -19.70 21.73
CA THR A 479 8.96 -19.62 21.98
C THR A 479 8.13 -20.70 21.29
N ASN A 480 8.74 -21.46 20.36
CA ASN A 480 8.06 -22.34 19.40
C ASN A 480 6.98 -21.66 18.54
N SER A 481 6.89 -20.32 18.55
CA SER A 481 5.88 -19.56 17.82
C SER A 481 6.41 -19.04 16.49
N LYS A 482 5.62 -19.18 15.43
CA LYS A 482 5.84 -18.54 14.12
C LYS A 482 5.00 -17.25 13.96
N GLU A 483 4.29 -16.83 15.00
CA GLU A 483 3.48 -15.61 15.00
C GLU A 483 4.35 -14.38 15.28
N PHE A 484 4.40 -13.45 14.32
CA PHE A 484 5.14 -12.19 14.45
C PHE A 484 4.20 -10.97 14.57
N PRO A 485 4.70 -9.83 15.07
CA PRO A 485 3.94 -8.59 15.18
C PRO A 485 3.50 -8.04 13.82
N LYS A 486 2.29 -7.45 13.76
CA LYS A 486 1.83 -6.68 12.59
C LYS A 486 2.44 -5.27 12.60
N LYS A 487 2.60 -4.67 11.42
CA LYS A 487 3.13 -3.31 11.28
C LYS A 487 2.12 -2.28 11.80
N PHE A 488 2.53 -1.44 12.74
CA PHE A 488 1.74 -0.30 13.20
C PHE A 488 1.61 0.78 12.10
N CYS A 489 0.39 1.24 11.84
CA CYS A 489 0.07 2.31 10.90
C CYS A 489 -0.10 3.66 11.63
N ALA A 490 0.85 4.58 11.46
CA ALA A 490 0.84 5.89 12.11
C ALA A 490 -0.05 6.95 11.43
N ILE A 491 -0.70 6.60 10.31
CA ILE A 491 -1.58 7.49 9.54
C ILE A 491 -3.03 7.05 9.69
N ARG A 492 -3.36 5.81 9.29
CA ARG A 492 -4.69 5.19 9.45
C ARG A 492 -4.73 4.43 10.77
N TRP A 493 -5.14 5.13 11.83
CA TRP A 493 -4.96 4.62 13.20
C TRP A 493 -5.87 3.43 13.53
N LEU A 494 -6.96 3.26 12.80
CA LEU A 494 -7.95 2.23 13.07
C LEU A 494 -7.56 0.86 12.48
N GLU A 495 -6.71 0.81 11.45
CA GLU A 495 -6.02 -0.42 10.98
C GLU A 495 -5.20 -1.11 12.10
N ASN A 496 -4.96 -0.43 13.23
CA ASN A 496 -4.22 -0.97 14.37
C ASN A 496 -5.05 -1.80 15.36
N SER A 497 -6.37 -2.00 15.15
CA SER A 497 -7.17 -2.96 15.94
C SER A 497 -6.52 -4.35 15.95
N GLN A 498 -6.18 -4.84 14.76
CA GLN A 498 -5.53 -6.12 14.51
C GLN A 498 -4.06 -6.13 14.95
N VAL A 499 -3.43 -4.96 15.04
CA VAL A 499 -2.07 -4.81 15.60
C VAL A 499 -2.15 -5.00 17.11
N ALA A 500 -3.13 -4.40 17.79
CA ALA A 500 -3.36 -4.59 19.22
C ALA A 500 -3.76 -6.04 19.56
N GLU A 501 -4.65 -6.64 18.75
CA GLU A 501 -5.00 -8.06 18.83
C GLU A 501 -3.76 -8.96 18.70
N ARG A 502 -2.96 -8.75 17.64
CA ARG A 502 -1.71 -9.50 17.45
C ARG A 502 -0.76 -9.31 18.62
N CYS A 503 -0.64 -8.10 19.16
CA CYS A 503 0.18 -7.83 20.35
C CYS A 503 -0.30 -8.61 21.57
N LEU A 504 -1.62 -8.69 21.81
CA LEU A 504 -2.19 -9.49 22.90
C LEU A 504 -1.87 -10.98 22.75
N ASN A 505 -2.05 -11.53 21.55
CA ASN A 505 -1.84 -12.95 21.26
C ASN A 505 -0.37 -13.36 21.45
N ILE A 506 0.59 -12.53 20.99
CA ILE A 506 2.02 -12.86 21.11
C ILE A 506 2.65 -12.45 22.44
N LEU A 507 1.98 -11.65 23.28
CA LEU A 507 2.56 -11.15 24.52
C LEU A 507 3.16 -12.24 25.45
N PRO A 508 2.57 -13.45 25.59
CA PRO A 508 3.19 -14.54 26.34
C PRO A 508 4.52 -15.02 25.71
N HIS A 509 4.57 -15.12 24.38
CA HIS A 509 5.78 -15.50 23.65
C HIS A 509 6.87 -14.42 23.77
N ILE A 510 6.51 -13.13 23.72
CA ILE A 510 7.49 -12.03 23.87
C ILE A 510 8.11 -12.03 25.27
N LYS A 511 7.36 -12.39 26.32
CA LYS A 511 7.91 -12.57 27.68
C LYS A 511 8.99 -13.66 27.71
N VAL A 512 8.67 -14.85 27.18
CA VAL A 512 9.63 -15.96 27.07
C VAL A 512 10.86 -15.58 26.24
N PHE A 513 10.66 -14.86 25.12
CA PHE A 513 11.75 -14.37 24.29
C PHE A 513 12.70 -13.46 25.08
N ILE A 514 12.19 -12.47 25.81
CA ILE A 514 13.00 -11.58 26.65
C ILE A 514 13.76 -12.38 27.73
N GLU A 515 13.07 -13.27 28.44
CA GLU A 515 13.69 -14.09 29.49
C GLU A 515 14.86 -14.95 28.96
N GLN A 516 14.72 -15.56 27.78
CA GLN A 516 15.80 -16.37 27.20
C GLN A 516 16.93 -15.54 26.58
N VAL A 517 16.65 -14.43 25.86
CA VAL A 517 17.75 -13.63 25.28
C VAL A 517 18.61 -12.95 26.35
N GLU A 518 18.04 -12.57 27.49
CA GLU A 518 18.80 -12.02 28.63
C GLU A 518 19.66 -13.12 29.27
N LYS A 519 19.09 -14.32 29.49
CA LYS A 519 19.79 -15.47 30.07
C LYS A 519 20.97 -15.93 29.19
N ASP A 520 20.76 -16.01 27.88
CA ASP A 520 21.78 -16.45 26.92
C ASP A 520 22.73 -15.30 26.49
N LYS A 521 22.59 -14.10 27.08
CA LYS A 521 23.36 -12.88 26.76
C LYS A 521 23.27 -12.42 25.29
N ASN A 522 22.15 -12.75 24.63
CA ASN A 522 21.79 -12.37 23.26
C ASN A 522 20.80 -11.19 23.21
N ALA A 523 20.62 -10.45 24.31
CA ALA A 523 19.68 -9.34 24.41
C ALA A 523 20.02 -8.20 23.43
N PRO A 524 19.09 -7.80 22.54
CA PRO A 524 19.32 -6.69 21.61
C PRO A 524 19.55 -5.34 22.33
N THR A 525 20.49 -4.54 21.82
CA THR A 525 20.82 -3.21 22.36
C THR A 525 19.93 -2.07 21.82
N SER A 526 18.99 -2.37 20.92
CA SER A 526 18.14 -1.35 20.28
C SER A 526 17.15 -0.70 21.24
N LYS A 527 16.85 0.60 21.03
CA LYS A 527 15.83 1.31 21.83
C LYS A 527 14.46 0.63 21.81
N SER A 528 14.05 0.05 20.68
CA SER A 528 12.82 -0.72 20.59
C SER A 528 12.82 -1.92 21.54
N TYR A 529 13.93 -2.64 21.70
CA TYR A 529 14.00 -3.73 22.68
C TYR A 529 13.85 -3.23 24.13
N VAL A 530 14.56 -2.14 24.47
CA VAL A 530 14.42 -1.47 25.79
C VAL A 530 12.97 -1.04 26.03
N THR A 531 12.34 -0.43 25.03
CA THR A 531 10.93 0.01 25.07
C THR A 531 9.98 -1.16 25.34
N ILE A 532 10.18 -2.32 24.70
CA ILE A 532 9.36 -3.51 24.93
C ILE A 532 9.55 -4.04 26.37
N LYS A 533 10.80 -4.09 26.86
CA LYS A 533 11.15 -4.55 28.22
C LYS A 533 10.50 -3.68 29.30
N GLU A 534 10.54 -2.36 29.14
CA GLU A 534 9.83 -1.40 30.01
C GLU A 534 8.32 -1.68 30.03
N HIS A 535 7.67 -1.78 28.87
CA HIS A 535 6.21 -1.95 28.78
C HIS A 535 5.75 -3.31 29.30
N ILE A 536 6.50 -4.39 29.09
CA ILE A 536 6.15 -5.73 29.56
C ILE A 536 6.18 -5.86 31.09
N SER A 537 6.89 -4.93 31.75
CA SER A 537 6.91 -4.79 33.21
C SER A 537 5.60 -4.20 33.77
N ASP A 538 4.75 -3.58 32.95
CA ASP A 538 3.44 -3.06 33.37
C ASP A 538 2.40 -4.19 33.48
N PRO A 539 1.87 -4.50 34.68
CA PRO A 539 0.86 -5.55 34.86
C PRO A 539 -0.46 -5.24 34.14
N LEU A 540 -0.72 -3.97 33.78
CA LEU A 540 -1.93 -3.53 33.08
C LEU A 540 -1.74 -3.34 31.57
N LEU A 541 -0.55 -3.61 31.00
CA LEU A 541 -0.35 -3.57 29.54
C LEU A 541 -1.41 -4.39 28.75
N PRO A 542 -1.78 -5.63 29.15
CA PRO A 542 -2.83 -6.37 28.44
C PRO A 542 -4.19 -5.69 28.51
N ALA A 543 -4.53 -5.08 29.65
CA ALA A 543 -5.79 -4.35 29.82
C ALA A 543 -5.82 -3.06 28.97
N LYS A 544 -4.69 -2.36 28.85
CA LYS A 544 -4.52 -1.17 27.98
C LYS A 544 -4.68 -1.52 26.50
N LEU A 545 -4.06 -2.60 26.05
CA LEU A 545 -4.19 -3.11 24.68
C LEU A 545 -5.63 -3.56 24.37
N ALA A 546 -6.26 -4.28 25.29
CA ALA A 546 -7.65 -4.74 25.15
C ALA A 546 -8.67 -3.59 25.17
N PHE A 547 -8.45 -2.55 25.99
CA PHE A 547 -9.28 -1.34 25.96
C PHE A 547 -9.11 -0.61 24.63
N PHE A 548 -7.87 -0.38 24.17
CA PHE A 548 -7.59 0.25 22.89
C PHE A 548 -8.28 -0.49 21.73
N GLN A 549 -8.20 -1.82 21.70
CA GLN A 549 -8.90 -2.65 20.72
C GLN A 549 -10.43 -2.49 20.82
N SER A 550 -10.99 -2.49 22.04
CA SER A 550 -12.44 -2.27 22.24
C SER A 550 -12.93 -0.94 21.68
N ILE A 551 -12.13 0.12 21.76
CA ILE A 551 -12.47 1.42 21.16
C ILE A 551 -12.23 1.42 19.64
N ALA A 552 -11.14 0.82 19.16
CA ALA A 552 -10.83 0.73 17.73
C ALA A 552 -11.94 0.03 16.95
N ASN A 553 -12.42 -1.13 17.44
CA ASN A 553 -13.44 -1.93 16.78
C ASN A 553 -14.77 -1.17 16.60
N GLU A 554 -15.15 -0.30 17.55
CA GLU A 554 -16.37 0.53 17.43
C GLU A 554 -16.28 1.56 16.31
N PHE A 555 -15.08 2.09 16.07
CA PHE A 555 -14.79 3.03 15.01
C PHE A 555 -14.61 2.35 13.65
N GLU A 556 -13.96 1.18 13.60
CA GLU A 556 -13.78 0.40 12.36
C GLU A 556 -15.11 -0.02 11.72
N SER A 557 -16.10 -0.40 12.53
CA SER A 557 -17.44 -0.73 12.03
C SER A 557 -18.05 0.43 11.23
N PHE A 558 -17.90 1.67 11.71
CA PHE A 558 -18.33 2.86 10.99
C PHE A 558 -17.48 3.11 9.74
N LEU A 559 -16.14 3.08 9.85
CA LEU A 559 -15.27 3.34 8.71
C LEU A 559 -15.51 2.34 7.55
N THR A 560 -15.68 1.06 7.86
CA THR A 560 -15.84 -0.01 6.86
C THR A 560 -17.08 0.21 6.00
N GLU A 561 -18.18 0.63 6.63
CA GLU A 561 -19.44 0.96 5.94
C GLU A 561 -19.27 2.20 5.04
N TYR A 562 -18.67 3.27 5.57
CA TYR A 562 -18.50 4.55 4.85
C TYR A 562 -17.30 4.60 3.88
N GLN A 563 -16.53 3.52 3.73
CA GLN A 563 -15.50 3.37 2.69
C GLN A 563 -16.05 2.93 1.31
N THR A 564 -17.37 2.74 1.20
CA THR A 564 -18.06 2.28 -0.01
C THR A 564 -18.46 3.41 -0.98
N ASP A 565 -18.72 3.05 -2.23
CA ASP A 565 -19.15 3.95 -3.32
C ASP A 565 -20.65 4.31 -3.27
N VAL A 566 -21.46 3.46 -2.64
CA VAL A 566 -22.92 3.64 -2.54
C VAL A 566 -23.25 4.90 -1.73
N PRO A 567 -24.31 5.65 -2.06
CA PRO A 567 -24.69 6.83 -1.29
C PRO A 567 -25.10 6.45 0.14
N LEU A 568 -24.33 6.93 1.11
CA LEU A 568 -24.62 6.76 2.54
C LEU A 568 -24.92 8.08 3.25
N ILE A 569 -24.93 9.20 2.52
CA ILE A 569 -25.14 10.52 3.09
C ILE A 569 -26.43 10.68 3.93
N PRO A 570 -27.58 10.01 3.64
CA PRO A 570 -28.77 10.14 4.48
C PRO A 570 -28.59 9.52 5.88
N PHE A 571 -27.69 8.54 6.03
CA PHE A 571 -27.47 7.83 7.30
C PHE A 571 -26.37 8.45 8.16
N LEU A 572 -25.55 9.35 7.57
CA LEU A 572 -24.33 9.86 8.19
C LEU A 572 -24.56 10.54 9.55
N PHE A 573 -25.68 11.27 9.69
CA PHE A 573 -26.02 11.93 10.95
C PHE A 573 -26.43 10.94 12.04
N GLU A 574 -27.30 9.97 11.73
CA GLU A 574 -27.70 8.93 12.69
C GLU A 574 -26.50 8.08 13.11
N ASP A 575 -25.69 7.61 12.16
CA ASP A 575 -24.59 6.70 12.44
C ASP A 575 -23.49 7.37 13.28
N LEU A 576 -23.15 8.64 13.00
CA LEU A 576 -22.23 9.41 13.83
C LEU A 576 -22.83 9.73 15.21
N THR A 577 -24.12 10.06 15.30
CA THR A 577 -24.80 10.32 16.59
C THR A 577 -24.85 9.04 17.44
N ASN A 578 -25.08 7.89 16.80
CA ASN A 578 -25.05 6.58 17.45
C ASN A 578 -23.65 6.21 17.93
N LEU A 579 -22.60 6.45 17.14
CA LEU A 579 -21.20 6.26 17.53
C LEU A 579 -20.84 7.12 18.77
N VAL A 580 -21.21 8.40 18.75
CA VAL A 580 -21.06 9.31 19.92
C VAL A 580 -21.85 8.77 21.12
N SER A 581 -23.11 8.35 20.93
CA SER A 581 -23.96 7.81 21.99
C SER A 581 -23.36 6.55 22.64
N ARG A 582 -22.78 5.63 21.85
CA ARG A 582 -22.11 4.43 22.38
C ARG A 582 -20.92 4.78 23.27
N PHE A 583 -20.04 5.68 22.83
CA PHE A 583 -18.92 6.12 23.67
C PHE A 583 -19.37 6.86 24.93
N LEU A 584 -20.35 7.76 24.84
CA LEU A 584 -20.90 8.46 26.01
C LEU A 584 -21.46 7.48 27.06
N LYS A 585 -22.22 6.46 26.62
CA LYS A 585 -22.79 5.43 27.50
C LYS A 585 -21.72 4.64 28.30
N ARG A 586 -20.45 4.64 27.86
CA ARG A 586 -19.34 4.00 28.61
C ARG A 586 -18.87 4.80 29.83
N PHE A 587 -19.12 6.11 29.92
CA PHE A 587 -18.58 6.95 31.00
C PHE A 587 -19.52 8.04 31.55
N VAL A 588 -20.70 8.26 30.98
CA VAL A 588 -21.69 9.26 31.42
C VAL A 588 -22.91 8.57 32.05
N LEU A 589 -23.50 9.18 33.08
CA LEU A 589 -24.72 8.70 33.74
C LEU A 589 -25.92 8.73 32.77
N ARG A 590 -26.78 7.71 32.85
CA ARG A 590 -27.96 7.58 31.96
C ARG A 590 -28.88 8.80 32.03
N ASP A 591 -29.08 9.35 33.22
CA ASP A 591 -30.00 10.49 33.44
C ASP A 591 -29.51 11.81 32.82
N ALA A 592 -28.21 11.92 32.54
CA ALA A 592 -27.60 13.04 31.83
C ALA A 592 -27.73 12.91 30.28
N LEU A 593 -27.95 11.70 29.77
CA LEU A 593 -27.98 11.37 28.33
C LEU A 593 -29.39 11.42 27.70
N LYS A 594 -30.29 12.26 28.22
CA LYS A 594 -31.64 12.46 27.64
C LYS A 594 -31.56 12.93 26.18
N GLU A 595 -32.59 12.62 25.39
CA GLU A 595 -32.66 13.01 23.98
C GLU A 595 -32.49 14.54 23.82
N GLY A 596 -31.59 14.95 22.93
CA GLY A 596 -31.12 16.34 22.80
C GLY A 596 -29.75 16.62 23.42
N ASN A 597 -29.38 15.98 24.54
CA ASN A 597 -28.10 16.25 25.22
C ASN A 597 -26.87 15.60 24.56
N ILE A 598 -27.04 14.57 23.73
CA ILE A 598 -25.95 13.77 23.15
C ILE A 598 -24.94 14.60 22.34
N LEU A 599 -25.39 15.71 21.72
CA LEU A 599 -24.55 16.61 20.95
C LEU A 599 -23.99 17.80 21.76
N ASN A 600 -24.56 18.06 22.95
CA ASN A 600 -24.29 19.22 23.79
C ASN A 600 -23.83 18.77 25.19
N VAL A 601 -22.89 17.81 25.25
CA VAL A 601 -22.39 17.26 26.51
C VAL A 601 -21.41 18.23 27.15
N ASP A 602 -21.73 18.70 28.35
CA ASP A 602 -20.79 19.41 29.21
C ASP A 602 -19.77 18.42 29.78
N PHE A 603 -18.53 18.51 29.31
CA PHE A 603 -17.43 17.65 29.75
C PHE A 603 -16.72 18.13 31.02
N GLU A 604 -17.05 19.33 31.51
CA GLU A 604 -16.47 19.91 32.72
C GLU A 604 -17.35 19.63 33.95
N ASN A 605 -18.65 19.35 33.75
CA ASN A 605 -19.55 18.83 34.79
C ASN A 605 -19.26 17.35 35.13
N VAL A 606 -18.25 17.15 35.99
CA VAL A 606 -17.82 15.82 36.49
C VAL A 606 -18.94 15.05 37.21
N ALA A 607 -19.94 15.73 37.77
CA ALA A 607 -21.07 15.06 38.44
C ALA A 607 -21.97 14.28 37.46
N SER A 608 -21.89 14.57 36.16
CA SER A 608 -22.57 13.80 35.11
C SER A 608 -21.90 12.45 34.79
N PHE A 609 -20.69 12.19 35.30
CA PHE A 609 -19.88 11.03 34.92
C PHE A 609 -20.05 9.83 35.85
N LEU A 610 -19.89 8.63 35.27
CA LEU A 610 -19.79 7.38 36.01
C LEU A 610 -18.55 7.40 36.93
N PRO A 611 -18.66 6.92 38.19
CA PRO A 611 -17.52 6.66 39.07
C PRO A 611 -16.46 5.80 38.37
N SER A 612 -15.17 6.02 38.66
CA SER A 612 -14.08 5.45 37.84
C SER A 612 -14.14 3.92 37.72
N LYS A 613 -14.49 3.19 38.79
CA LYS A 613 -14.65 1.72 38.79
C LYS A 613 -15.91 1.22 38.04
N LYS A 614 -16.80 2.11 37.58
CA LYS A 614 -18.02 1.83 36.79
C LYS A 614 -17.90 2.21 35.31
N ILE A 615 -16.75 2.72 34.86
CA ILE A 615 -16.51 3.00 33.42
C ILE A 615 -16.49 1.68 32.65
N ASP A 616 -17.20 1.62 31.52
CA ASP A 616 -17.15 0.47 30.63
C ASP A 616 -15.88 0.48 29.77
N VAL A 617 -14.90 -0.27 30.26
CA VAL A 617 -13.62 -0.53 29.59
C VAL A 617 -13.64 -1.77 28.69
N GLY A 618 -14.80 -2.44 28.55
CA GLY A 618 -14.97 -3.67 27.79
C GLY A 618 -14.56 -4.94 28.56
N ILE A 619 -15.25 -6.05 28.27
CA ILE A 619 -15.08 -7.34 28.96
C ILE A 619 -13.64 -7.86 28.87
N SER A 620 -12.98 -7.75 27.71
CA SER A 620 -11.59 -8.21 27.54
C SER A 620 -10.62 -7.49 28.49
N ALA A 621 -10.72 -6.15 28.59
CA ALA A 621 -9.91 -5.37 29.52
C ALA A 621 -10.21 -5.73 30.98
N LEU A 622 -11.48 -5.94 31.35
CA LEU A 622 -11.86 -6.40 32.70
C LEU A 622 -11.30 -7.80 33.02
N CYS A 623 -11.29 -8.73 32.07
CA CYS A 623 -10.68 -10.05 32.23
C CYS A 623 -9.16 -9.95 32.45
N HIS A 624 -8.48 -9.03 31.75
CA HIS A 624 -7.06 -8.77 31.99
C HIS A 624 -6.80 -8.08 33.33
N ILE A 625 -7.63 -7.12 33.74
CA ILE A 625 -7.55 -6.46 35.06
C ILE A 625 -7.69 -7.50 36.19
N LYS A 626 -8.66 -8.40 36.11
CA LYS A 626 -8.86 -9.47 37.12
C LYS A 626 -7.67 -10.44 37.23
N LYS A 627 -6.89 -10.60 36.16
CA LYS A 627 -5.67 -11.43 36.12
C LYS A 627 -4.40 -10.64 36.47
N ALA A 628 -4.45 -9.31 36.51
CA ALA A 628 -3.30 -8.45 36.76
C ALA A 628 -3.02 -8.33 38.25
N LYS A 629 -1.74 -8.50 38.64
CA LYS A 629 -1.26 -8.19 40.00
C LYS A 629 -0.97 -6.68 40.14
N ALA A 630 -1.99 -5.86 39.87
CA ALA A 630 -1.89 -4.40 39.88
C ALA A 630 -2.38 -3.79 41.21
N SER A 631 -1.73 -2.72 41.67
CA SER A 631 -2.16 -1.99 42.87
C SER A 631 -3.42 -1.15 42.62
N GLU A 632 -4.15 -0.81 43.68
CA GLU A 632 -5.32 0.06 43.55
C GLU A 632 -4.98 1.45 42.96
N GLY A 633 -3.77 1.97 43.23
CA GLY A 633 -3.27 3.20 42.60
C GLY A 633 -3.09 3.07 41.08
N GLN A 634 -2.56 1.93 40.61
CA GLN A 634 -2.43 1.64 39.18
C GLN A 634 -3.81 1.49 38.51
N LEU A 635 -4.75 0.77 39.16
CA LEU A 635 -6.12 0.60 38.66
C LEU A 635 -6.87 1.93 38.58
N ASN A 636 -6.79 2.76 39.62
CA ASN A 636 -7.41 4.09 39.63
C ASN A 636 -6.85 5.00 38.52
N THR A 637 -5.55 4.91 38.23
CA THR A 637 -4.91 5.62 37.12
C THR A 637 -5.41 5.11 35.76
N PHE A 638 -5.48 3.79 35.57
CA PHE A 638 -6.01 3.16 34.37
C PHE A 638 -7.45 3.63 34.06
N PHE A 639 -8.36 3.59 35.03
CA PHE A 639 -9.74 4.04 34.82
C PHE A 639 -9.84 5.56 34.57
N LYS A 640 -9.00 6.39 35.21
CA LYS A 640 -8.93 7.83 34.92
C LYS A 640 -8.50 8.09 33.48
N ASP A 641 -7.45 7.40 33.01
CA ASP A 641 -6.96 7.56 31.63
C ASP A 641 -7.93 6.97 30.59
N ALA A 642 -8.62 5.87 30.89
CA ALA A 642 -9.69 5.34 30.05
C ALA A 642 -10.84 6.38 29.88
N ARG A 643 -11.21 7.12 30.94
CA ARG A 643 -12.15 8.24 30.82
C ARG A 643 -11.61 9.35 29.92
N LYS A 644 -10.34 9.75 30.09
CA LYS A 644 -9.70 10.78 29.23
C LYS A 644 -9.69 10.36 27.75
N PHE A 645 -9.44 9.08 27.46
CA PHE A 645 -9.50 8.54 26.10
C PHE A 645 -10.89 8.74 25.49
N LEU A 646 -11.93 8.30 26.21
CA LEU A 646 -13.32 8.40 25.76
C LEU A 646 -13.77 9.86 25.57
N ILE A 647 -13.46 10.74 26.53
CA ILE A 647 -13.73 12.18 26.42
C ILE A 647 -13.01 12.77 25.21
N GLY A 648 -11.72 12.48 25.03
CA GLY A 648 -10.93 12.97 23.89
C GLY A 648 -11.47 12.50 22.53
N CYS A 649 -12.00 11.27 22.45
CA CYS A 649 -12.70 10.79 21.26
C CYS A 649 -14.00 11.55 21.01
N VAL A 650 -14.93 11.58 21.99
CA VAL A 650 -16.25 12.17 21.79
C VAL A 650 -16.15 13.67 21.54
N ARG A 651 -15.36 14.40 22.34
CA ARG A 651 -15.13 15.84 22.15
C ARG A 651 -14.63 16.12 20.74
N LYS A 652 -13.70 15.31 20.22
CA LYS A 652 -13.16 15.51 18.87
C LYS A 652 -14.14 15.18 17.74
N LEU A 653 -15.01 14.18 17.93
CA LEU A 653 -16.13 13.93 17.03
C LEU A 653 -17.10 15.12 16.99
N LEU A 654 -17.48 15.64 18.16
CA LEU A 654 -18.39 16.80 18.26
C LEU A 654 -17.76 18.10 17.75
N GLU A 655 -16.44 18.27 17.80
CA GLU A 655 -15.74 19.45 17.25
C GLU A 655 -15.57 19.44 15.72
N ARG A 656 -15.36 18.26 15.11
CA ARG A 656 -14.78 18.16 13.75
C ARG A 656 -15.48 17.19 12.79
N SER A 657 -16.40 16.36 13.25
CA SER A 657 -17.15 15.48 12.34
C SER A 657 -18.27 16.23 11.63
N PRO A 658 -18.85 15.67 10.55
CA PRO A 658 -20.02 16.21 9.86
C PRO A 658 -21.25 16.50 10.75
N LEU A 659 -21.29 16.03 12.02
CA LEU A 659 -22.36 16.31 12.98
C LEU A 659 -22.59 17.81 13.24
N ILE A 660 -21.56 18.66 13.12
CA ILE A 660 -21.70 20.11 13.37
C ILE A 660 -22.49 20.83 12.28
N TYR A 661 -22.61 20.23 11.09
CA TYR A 661 -23.24 20.87 9.95
C TYR A 661 -24.74 20.56 9.93
N ILE A 662 -25.54 21.63 9.91
CA ILE A 662 -27.01 21.53 9.81
C ILE A 662 -27.41 20.72 8.58
N LEU A 663 -26.70 20.90 7.45
CA LEU A 663 -26.94 20.15 6.21
C LEU A 663 -26.87 18.63 6.42
N THR A 664 -25.86 18.11 7.11
CA THR A 664 -25.74 16.67 7.43
C THR A 664 -26.94 16.15 8.20
N ARG A 665 -27.48 16.93 9.14
CA ARG A 665 -28.72 16.60 9.85
C ARG A 665 -29.95 16.71 8.94
N SER A 666 -30.01 17.70 8.05
CA SER A 666 -31.17 17.92 7.18
C SER A 666 -31.31 16.84 6.09
N VAL A 667 -30.21 16.39 5.46
CA VAL A 667 -30.24 15.35 4.41
C VAL A 667 -30.74 13.99 4.89
N SER A 668 -30.67 13.73 6.19
CA SER A 668 -31.23 12.51 6.79
C SER A 668 -32.76 12.42 6.73
N CYS A 669 -33.49 13.41 6.20
CA CYS A 669 -34.88 13.22 5.81
C CYS A 669 -35.06 12.10 4.76
N PHE A 670 -34.01 11.80 3.97
CA PHE A 670 -33.94 10.66 3.05
C PHE A 670 -33.47 9.35 3.70
N ASN A 671 -33.29 9.28 5.02
CA ASN A 671 -33.09 8.02 5.73
C ASN A 671 -34.46 7.36 5.93
N PRO A 672 -34.78 6.19 5.34
CA PRO A 672 -36.11 5.60 5.42
C PRO A 672 -36.66 5.44 6.83
N MET A 673 -35.79 5.21 7.83
CA MET A 673 -36.20 5.11 9.24
C MET A 673 -36.58 6.46 9.86
N VAL A 674 -35.98 7.55 9.39
CA VAL A 674 -36.32 8.93 9.80
C VAL A 674 -37.62 9.37 9.13
N THR A 675 -37.81 9.02 7.86
CA THR A 675 -39.03 9.31 7.09
C THR A 675 -40.30 8.78 7.77
N LEU A 676 -40.21 7.64 8.47
CA LEU A 676 -41.33 7.06 9.23
C LEU A 676 -41.81 7.91 10.42
N SER A 677 -41.02 8.89 10.86
CA SER A 677 -41.44 9.90 11.83
C SER A 677 -41.83 11.17 11.08
N GLU A 678 -43.14 11.37 10.88
CA GLU A 678 -43.68 12.53 10.14
C GLU A 678 -43.13 13.87 10.67
N THR A 679 -43.04 14.03 11.98
CA THR A 679 -42.53 15.25 12.63
C THR A 679 -41.03 15.49 12.35
N LEU A 680 -40.19 14.45 12.47
CA LEU A 680 -38.75 14.58 12.18
C LEU A 680 -38.50 14.75 10.68
N PHE A 681 -39.26 14.05 9.84
CA PHE A 681 -39.21 14.16 8.39
C PHE A 681 -39.54 15.58 7.93
N GLU A 682 -40.68 16.13 8.37
CA GLU A 682 -41.12 17.49 8.04
C GLU A 682 -40.07 18.54 8.47
N GLN A 683 -39.54 18.43 9.69
CA GLN A 683 -38.54 19.36 10.23
C GLN A 683 -37.22 19.31 9.42
N ARG A 684 -36.70 18.11 9.14
CA ARG A 684 -35.43 17.92 8.44
C ARG A 684 -35.54 18.26 6.95
N LEU A 685 -36.64 17.88 6.30
CA LEU A 685 -36.93 18.22 4.91
C LEU A 685 -37.10 19.73 4.75
N THR A 686 -37.92 20.39 5.57
CA THR A 686 -38.06 21.87 5.51
C THR A 686 -36.71 22.57 5.69
N LYS A 687 -35.88 22.11 6.63
CA LYS A 687 -34.55 22.69 6.87
C LYS A 687 -33.53 22.36 5.78
N LEU A 688 -33.71 21.27 5.03
CA LEU A 688 -32.91 20.98 3.84
C LEU A 688 -33.27 21.94 2.70
N LEU A 689 -34.56 22.05 2.41
CA LEU A 689 -35.08 22.88 1.33
C LEU A 689 -34.69 24.36 1.50
N LEU A 690 -34.79 24.88 2.74
CA LEU A 690 -34.33 26.24 3.06
C LEU A 690 -32.85 26.44 2.76
N ILE A 691 -31.96 25.52 3.16
CA ILE A 691 -30.52 25.61 2.86
C ILE A 691 -30.28 25.67 1.34
N LEU A 692 -31.02 24.88 0.55
CA LEU A 692 -30.88 24.89 -0.91
C LEU A 692 -31.36 26.21 -1.54
N CYS A 693 -32.45 26.79 -1.03
CA CYS A 693 -32.92 28.11 -1.45
C CYS A 693 -31.93 29.22 -1.06
N GLU A 694 -31.43 29.22 0.18
CA GLU A 694 -30.47 30.20 0.71
C GLU A 694 -29.13 30.20 -0.04
N ASN A 695 -28.79 29.10 -0.73
CA ASN A 695 -27.55 28.93 -1.50
C ASN A 695 -27.80 28.92 -3.03
N ASN A 696 -28.96 29.43 -3.49
CA ASN A 696 -29.38 29.54 -4.90
C ASN A 696 -29.38 28.23 -5.70
N TRP A 697 -29.51 27.08 -5.04
CA TRP A 697 -29.57 25.77 -5.71
C TRP A 697 -30.96 25.37 -6.16
N MET A 698 -32.01 25.99 -5.62
CA MET A 698 -33.41 25.67 -5.92
C MET A 698 -34.28 26.90 -5.63
N THR A 699 -35.34 27.11 -6.42
CA THR A 699 -36.29 28.20 -6.16
C THR A 699 -37.29 27.82 -5.07
N PRO A 700 -37.83 28.78 -4.28
CA PRO A 700 -38.85 28.49 -3.26
C PRO A 700 -40.07 27.74 -3.82
N ILE A 701 -40.49 28.06 -5.06
CA ILE A 701 -41.61 27.38 -5.73
C ILE A 701 -41.29 25.91 -6.03
N SER A 702 -40.07 25.61 -6.47
CA SER A 702 -39.62 24.22 -6.68
C SER A 702 -39.46 23.49 -5.35
N ALA A 703 -39.00 24.19 -4.30
CA ALA A 703 -38.88 23.67 -2.95
C ALA A 703 -40.23 23.21 -2.36
N ASP A 704 -41.27 24.04 -2.47
CA ASP A 704 -42.62 23.70 -2.00
C ASP A 704 -43.23 22.53 -2.79
N LYS A 705 -42.99 22.48 -4.10
CA LYS A 705 -43.40 21.34 -4.94
C LYS A 705 -42.70 20.04 -4.53
N ALA A 706 -41.37 20.07 -4.38
CA ALA A 706 -40.59 18.91 -3.94
C ALA A 706 -41.03 18.44 -2.56
N LYS A 707 -41.31 19.37 -1.63
CA LYS A 707 -41.85 19.09 -0.31
C LYS A 707 -43.18 18.35 -0.38
N ASN A 708 -44.15 18.91 -1.12
CA ASN A 708 -45.49 18.35 -1.22
C ASN A 708 -45.47 16.98 -1.91
N GLN A 709 -44.73 16.83 -3.02
CA GLN A 709 -44.52 15.55 -3.71
C GLN A 709 -43.95 14.48 -2.77
N LEU A 710 -42.90 14.81 -2.01
CA LEU A 710 -42.31 13.87 -1.04
C LEU A 710 -43.27 13.49 0.08
N LYS A 711 -44.04 14.44 0.63
CA LYS A 711 -45.04 14.16 1.67
C LYS A 711 -46.15 13.23 1.16
N GLU A 712 -46.68 13.48 -0.03
CA GLU A 712 -47.72 12.62 -0.63
C GLU A 712 -47.20 11.19 -0.88
N VAL A 713 -45.97 11.05 -1.41
CA VAL A 713 -45.34 9.74 -1.66
C VAL A 713 -45.11 8.98 -0.34
N CYS A 714 -44.58 9.65 0.68
CA CYS A 714 -44.25 9.03 1.97
C CYS A 714 -45.48 8.73 2.83
N ALA A 715 -46.61 9.43 2.64
CA ALA A 715 -47.86 9.16 3.33
C ALA A 715 -48.65 7.97 2.76
N GLU A 716 -48.37 7.53 1.52
CA GLU A 716 -49.06 6.39 0.91
C GLU A 716 -48.75 5.08 1.68
N SER A 717 -49.78 4.38 2.15
CA SER A 717 -49.66 3.14 2.96
C SER A 717 -48.74 2.07 2.34
N LYS A 718 -48.76 1.92 1.00
CA LYS A 718 -47.87 1.01 0.26
C LYS A 718 -46.40 1.41 0.39
N ASN A 719 -46.10 2.71 0.36
CA ASN A 719 -44.75 3.25 0.47
C ASN A 719 -44.28 3.28 1.93
N VAL A 720 -45.16 3.54 2.90
CA VAL A 720 -44.87 3.34 4.34
C VAL A 720 -44.44 1.90 4.61
N SER A 721 -45.06 0.92 3.95
CA SER A 721 -44.68 -0.49 4.06
C SER A 721 -43.30 -0.76 3.43
N LYS A 722 -43.01 -0.21 2.24
CA LYS A 722 -41.66 -0.26 1.62
C LYS A 722 -40.58 0.37 2.53
N LEU A 723 -40.84 1.56 3.09
CA LEU A 723 -39.93 2.26 4.00
C LEU A 723 -39.59 1.42 5.25
N LYS A 724 -40.58 0.73 5.83
CA LYS A 724 -40.38 -0.21 6.95
C LYS A 724 -39.61 -1.48 6.58
N MET A 725 -39.65 -1.89 5.31
CA MET A 725 -38.98 -3.10 4.82
C MET A 725 -37.57 -2.84 4.27
N TYR A 726 -37.18 -1.59 4.06
CA TYR A 726 -35.88 -1.20 3.52
C TYR A 726 -34.70 -1.79 4.32
N ARG A 727 -33.68 -2.28 3.60
CA ARG A 727 -32.44 -2.83 4.18
C ARG A 727 -31.24 -2.12 3.57
N ARG A 728 -30.21 -1.83 4.39
CA ARG A 728 -28.95 -1.19 3.93
C ARG A 728 -28.12 -2.05 2.95
N THR A 729 -28.53 -3.29 2.67
CA THR A 729 -28.02 -4.10 1.56
C THR A 729 -28.48 -3.60 0.19
N GLU A 730 -29.56 -2.80 0.15
CA GLU A 730 -30.07 -2.13 -1.04
C GLU A 730 -29.45 -0.75 -1.19
N ARG A 731 -29.40 -0.24 -2.42
CA ARG A 731 -28.94 1.12 -2.73
C ARG A 731 -30.03 2.15 -2.38
N VAL A 732 -29.75 3.08 -1.47
CA VAL A 732 -30.73 4.09 -1.02
C VAL A 732 -31.16 5.03 -2.16
N ASP A 733 -30.28 5.36 -3.09
CA ASP A 733 -30.59 6.20 -4.25
C ASP A 733 -31.51 5.49 -5.25
N LYS A 734 -31.30 4.18 -5.44
CA LYS A 734 -32.22 3.31 -6.19
C LYS A 734 -33.58 3.22 -5.52
N PHE A 735 -33.61 2.87 -4.24
CA PHE A 735 -34.83 2.76 -3.45
C PHE A 735 -35.71 4.01 -3.57
N TRP A 736 -35.13 5.21 -3.39
CA TRP A 736 -35.88 6.47 -3.52
C TRP A 736 -36.26 6.79 -4.96
N PHE A 737 -35.39 6.54 -5.94
CA PHE A 737 -35.72 6.79 -7.34
C PHE A 737 -36.89 5.92 -7.79
N ASP A 738 -36.89 4.64 -7.43
CA ASP A 738 -37.98 3.70 -7.73
C ASP A 738 -39.26 4.09 -6.97
N LEU A 739 -39.16 4.58 -5.73
CA LEU A 739 -40.30 5.08 -4.95
C LEU A 739 -40.98 6.29 -5.60
N LEU A 740 -40.19 7.25 -6.09
CA LEU A 740 -40.68 8.48 -6.73
C LEU A 740 -41.13 8.26 -8.17
N SER A 741 -40.41 7.45 -8.95
CA SER A 741 -40.71 7.23 -10.37
C SER A 741 -41.87 6.25 -10.62
N THR A 742 -42.17 5.36 -9.66
CA THR A 742 -43.34 4.47 -9.73
C THR A 742 -44.60 5.05 -9.06
N TYR A 743 -44.54 6.29 -8.56
CA TYR A 743 -45.70 6.97 -7.98
C TYR A 743 -46.68 7.44 -9.07
N PRO A 744 -48.02 7.37 -8.87
CA PRO A 744 -48.98 7.70 -9.93
C PRO A 744 -49.00 9.17 -10.38
N LYS A 745 -48.49 10.11 -9.57
CA LYS A 745 -48.39 11.53 -9.91
C LYS A 745 -46.94 11.90 -10.28
N PRO A 746 -46.70 12.87 -11.18
CA PRO A 746 -45.35 13.34 -11.49
C PRO A 746 -44.61 13.91 -10.27
N CYS A 747 -43.44 13.35 -9.95
CA CYS A 747 -42.59 13.75 -8.82
C CYS A 747 -41.32 14.50 -9.28
N ASN A 748 -41.42 15.37 -10.29
CA ASN A 748 -40.26 15.94 -10.98
C ASN A 748 -39.34 16.76 -10.05
N ASP A 749 -39.90 17.64 -9.20
CA ASP A 749 -39.12 18.46 -8.27
C ASP A 749 -38.49 17.60 -7.16
N ALA A 750 -39.23 16.60 -6.65
CA ALA A 750 -38.71 15.63 -5.68
C ALA A 750 -37.59 14.73 -6.25
N ILE A 751 -37.69 14.34 -7.52
CA ILE A 751 -36.64 13.59 -8.24
C ILE A 751 -35.42 14.49 -8.47
N SER A 752 -35.60 15.76 -8.83
CA SER A 752 -34.50 16.72 -8.93
C SER A 752 -33.75 16.85 -7.60
N LEU A 753 -34.48 17.09 -6.51
CA LEU A 753 -33.94 17.12 -5.16
C LEU A 753 -33.20 15.82 -4.80
N LEU A 754 -33.77 14.64 -5.10
CA LEU A 754 -33.11 13.35 -4.87
C LEU A 754 -31.75 13.27 -5.58
N LYS A 755 -31.69 13.67 -6.86
CA LYS A 755 -30.44 13.67 -7.64
C LYS A 755 -29.36 14.53 -6.98
N MET A 756 -29.73 15.71 -6.47
CA MET A 756 -28.84 16.62 -5.77
C MET A 756 -28.32 16.02 -4.46
N ILE A 757 -29.20 15.47 -3.63
CA ILE A 757 -28.81 14.99 -2.30
C ILE A 757 -27.94 13.73 -2.39
N MET A 758 -28.27 12.78 -3.28
CA MET A 758 -27.56 11.50 -3.31
C MET A 758 -26.11 11.61 -3.85
N ILE A 759 -25.79 12.65 -4.63
CA ILE A 759 -24.43 12.92 -5.11
C ILE A 759 -23.51 13.55 -4.05
N LEU A 760 -24.05 14.05 -2.92
CA LEU A 760 -23.23 14.54 -1.81
C LEU A 760 -22.26 13.45 -1.33
N SER A 761 -21.05 13.88 -0.99
CA SER A 761 -19.98 13.01 -0.53
C SER A 761 -20.11 12.71 0.96
N HIS A 762 -20.07 11.43 1.31
CA HIS A 762 -19.94 10.95 2.69
C HIS A 762 -18.47 10.69 3.11
N GLY A 763 -17.48 10.94 2.23
CA GLY A 763 -16.05 10.82 2.55
C GLY A 763 -15.11 10.75 1.33
N ASN A 764 -13.80 10.88 1.59
CA ASN A 764 -12.74 10.85 0.56
C ASN A 764 -12.14 9.46 0.29
N SER A 765 -12.76 8.38 0.77
CA SER A 765 -12.28 6.98 0.58
C SER A 765 -12.05 6.61 -0.89
N ASN A 766 -12.81 7.22 -1.80
CA ASN A 766 -12.62 7.14 -3.24
C ASN A 766 -11.23 7.62 -3.69
N VAL A 767 -10.79 8.78 -3.20
CA VAL A 767 -9.53 9.41 -3.61
C VAL A 767 -8.35 8.64 -3.01
N GLU A 768 -8.48 8.21 -1.75
CA GLU A 768 -7.52 7.31 -1.09
C GLU A 768 -7.35 5.96 -1.82
N ARG A 769 -8.45 5.36 -2.31
CA ARG A 769 -8.40 4.18 -3.17
C ARG A 769 -7.72 4.49 -4.51
N GLY A 770 -7.99 5.68 -5.08
CA GLY A 770 -7.30 6.20 -6.26
C GLY A 770 -5.78 6.16 -6.13
N PHE A 771 -5.22 6.68 -5.02
CA PHE A 771 -3.77 6.62 -4.75
C PHE A 771 -3.21 5.21 -4.62
N SER A 772 -4.01 4.25 -4.15
CA SER A 772 -3.60 2.85 -4.06
C SER A 772 -3.44 2.24 -5.46
N ILE A 773 -4.41 2.50 -6.35
CA ILE A 773 -4.36 2.08 -7.76
C ILE A 773 -3.23 2.80 -8.52
N ASN A 774 -3.01 4.10 -8.25
CA ASN A 774 -1.90 4.86 -8.83
C ASN A 774 -0.57 4.16 -8.51
N LYS A 775 -0.35 3.80 -7.25
CA LYS A 775 0.88 3.15 -6.78
C LYS A 775 1.14 1.80 -7.45
N GLU A 776 0.10 1.05 -7.80
CA GLU A 776 0.21 -0.20 -8.58
C GLU A 776 0.54 0.04 -10.06
N CYS A 777 0.19 1.21 -10.60
CA CYS A 777 0.54 1.62 -11.96
C CYS A 777 1.98 2.16 -12.11
N LEU A 778 2.62 2.64 -11.03
CA LEU A 778 3.88 3.40 -11.12
C LEU A 778 5.09 2.54 -11.50
N TRP A 779 5.97 3.10 -12.35
CA TRP A 779 7.29 2.55 -12.66
C TRP A 779 8.33 3.66 -12.88
N GLU A 780 9.62 3.32 -12.82
CA GLU A 780 10.74 4.26 -12.96
C GLU A 780 10.69 5.08 -14.25
N ASN A 781 10.88 6.41 -14.14
CA ASN A 781 10.85 7.35 -15.26
C ASN A 781 9.51 7.41 -16.03
N MET A 782 8.39 7.04 -15.38
CA MET A 782 7.05 7.32 -15.90
C MET A 782 6.80 8.83 -15.98
N LYS A 783 6.27 9.30 -17.13
CA LYS A 783 5.74 10.66 -17.27
C LYS A 783 4.32 10.76 -16.70
N GLU A 784 4.00 11.91 -16.13
CA GLU A 784 2.70 12.24 -15.50
C GLU A 784 1.49 11.99 -16.41
N GLN A 785 1.56 12.46 -17.66
CA GLN A 785 0.55 12.21 -18.70
C GLN A 785 0.28 10.71 -18.92
N THR A 786 1.29 9.85 -18.74
CA THR A 786 1.14 8.40 -18.86
C THR A 786 0.35 7.84 -17.69
N LEU A 787 0.55 8.34 -16.47
CA LEU A 787 -0.26 7.94 -15.31
C LEU A 787 -1.72 8.35 -15.51
N ILE A 788 -1.97 9.60 -15.87
CA ILE A 788 -3.33 10.12 -16.14
C ILE A 788 -4.02 9.27 -17.22
N ALA A 789 -3.35 9.02 -18.35
CA ALA A 789 -3.91 8.21 -19.43
C ALA A 789 -4.21 6.77 -18.99
N ARG A 790 -3.31 6.11 -18.25
CA ARG A 790 -3.58 4.78 -17.66
C ARG A 790 -4.78 4.81 -16.73
N ARG A 791 -4.92 5.84 -15.90
CA ARG A 791 -6.00 5.96 -14.91
C ARG A 791 -7.36 6.22 -15.54
N ILE A 792 -7.44 7.06 -16.59
CA ILE A 792 -8.65 7.23 -17.40
C ILE A 792 -9.10 5.89 -18.02
N VAL A 793 -8.17 5.15 -18.64
CA VAL A 793 -8.49 3.86 -19.26
C VAL A 793 -8.91 2.82 -18.20
N TYR A 794 -8.15 2.69 -17.12
CA TYR A 794 -8.46 1.75 -16.04
C TYR A 794 -9.83 2.04 -15.40
N ASP A 795 -10.09 3.28 -15.01
CA ASP A 795 -11.36 3.71 -14.43
C ASP A 795 -12.53 3.45 -15.39
N SER A 796 -12.34 3.70 -16.69
CA SER A 796 -13.36 3.41 -17.72
C SER A 796 -13.62 1.91 -17.88
N ILE A 797 -12.57 1.07 -17.87
CA ILE A 797 -12.71 -0.39 -17.92
C ILE A 797 -13.54 -0.89 -16.72
N HIS A 798 -13.20 -0.44 -15.50
CA HIS A 798 -13.91 -0.87 -14.30
C HIS A 798 -15.35 -0.35 -14.23
N ALA A 799 -15.60 0.90 -14.66
CA ALA A 799 -16.95 1.47 -14.68
C ALA A 799 -17.92 0.81 -15.66
N ASN A 800 -17.40 0.12 -16.68
CA ASN A 800 -18.18 -0.70 -17.62
C ASN A 800 -18.20 -2.19 -17.26
N GLY A 801 -17.66 -2.60 -16.11
CA GLY A 801 -17.69 -4.00 -15.65
C GLY A 801 -16.62 -4.92 -16.23
N GLY A 802 -15.58 -4.38 -16.88
CA GLY A 802 -14.45 -5.13 -17.43
C GLY A 802 -14.31 -5.04 -18.95
N ILE A 803 -13.22 -5.59 -19.48
CA ILE A 803 -12.82 -5.44 -20.90
C ILE A 803 -13.81 -6.12 -21.87
N ASN A 804 -14.46 -7.20 -21.45
CA ASN A 804 -15.38 -7.96 -22.28
C ASN A 804 -16.65 -7.17 -22.67
N ASN A 805 -16.89 -6.01 -22.05
CA ASN A 805 -18.04 -5.16 -22.31
C ASN A 805 -17.70 -3.99 -23.27
N PHE A 806 -16.52 -4.00 -23.90
CA PHE A 806 -16.14 -3.04 -24.95
C PHE A 806 -16.19 -3.69 -26.32
N GLU A 807 -16.89 -3.03 -27.24
CA GLU A 807 -16.73 -3.24 -28.67
C GLU A 807 -15.55 -2.39 -29.18
N VAL A 808 -14.71 -2.95 -30.06
CA VAL A 808 -13.44 -2.38 -30.53
C VAL A 808 -13.35 -2.48 -32.05
#